data_AF-A0AAV5ZXB6-F1
#
_entry.id   AF-A0AAV5ZXB6-F1
#
_cell.length_a   1.000
_cell.length_b   1.000
_cell.length_c   1.000
_cell.angle_alpha   90.00
_cell.angle_beta   90.00
_cell.angle_gamma   90.00
#
_symmetry.space_group_name_H-M   'P 1'
#
loop_
_entity.id
_entity.type
_entity.pdbx_description
1 polymer ?
#
loop_
_entity_poly.entity_id
_entity_poly.type
_entity_poly.pdbx_seq_one_letter_code
_entity_poly.pdbx_strand_id
1 'polypeptide(L)'
;MERTIYTSCTLDCPDGCGIIAHVKDGRVVKLEGHPDHEFTQGYLCGKTYRFPERVYSPERQLHPLKRENGRPDGGWERIGWDEALDLVAGRIREYLASPGPLSIMHYQRTGSWGATKLLSRRFWNLLGGVTTTSGSLCSGAARAGQTLDFGVRAGHDPADMLNSHLVLLWGRNPMATNLHTVPILKEIRRRGGRVILIDPVRSESATFCDRHVQPRVATDAQLAMAMAKVILEEGLEDAGVVAAHTHGFAEFRALLDGHPLADLCRACELPEDDVRGLARAYATTKPASILLGWGLNKYQHSAEIFRCVDALGALCGHIGVPGGGVSHGYNTQRHFDKTVEAADRARHHRAIPEPLLGRGLRDAQQPPIRMMFVNSGNPVNQSPNSNLVARGLAGLEFVVVVDQVLTDTADYAHVFLPTTTFLEEEDMLVSWGHNIIGGVNQVIEPVGESRSDLWIFQRLAERLGIGPEMAGAPRGPLRVHHRAPARAPRAARLPLDPRDELQQEVAPLPAPREGSPLHRLGADRNRDRRRVRHRERRAGDHPLPGRAPGGGGAGGRAHWPRHGHHAGRHLDQARRGRQRPDRGHHVQLRPDGRLRRDARAARARGHRLTGTPAGCGELGRTRRKTMANPLSRREVLRFGAFTTVGGVLTPGISLAQSITTDSKGITARDIQLSVAGTTIPAYDARPEATGRYPIVVAISGFTGLSEHHKDVVRRLAHAGYYAIAPELYFREGGMQGKNFQEMSQISGKVTRAQYLGDIRAAADYAKQQSWARADRLGVTGFCGGGALALHTAAEYPGVAAAVPWYGHVKRTYPDAPGVDGFSLVGRIKAPVLGLYGEADTGIPADDVKRFEAELKKGNPDVEFILYPGAPHAFFSDDRPQVYKKDAAEDAWKRCLAFFDKRLKG
;
A
#
# COMPACT_ATOMS: atom_id res chain seq x y z
N MET A 1 34.41 -31.01 -22.21
CA MET A 1 34.37 -30.00 -23.30
C MET A 1 34.19 -28.63 -22.70
N GLU A 2 34.99 -27.65 -23.13
CA GLU A 2 34.87 -26.25 -22.71
C GLU A 2 34.25 -25.41 -23.82
N ARG A 3 33.34 -24.50 -23.48
CA ARG A 3 32.70 -23.57 -24.43
C ARG A 3 32.37 -22.24 -23.76
N THR A 4 32.36 -21.17 -24.54
CA THR A 4 32.01 -19.82 -24.11
C THR A 4 30.72 -19.39 -24.81
N ILE A 5 29.75 -18.86 -24.07
CA ILE A 5 28.44 -18.44 -24.59
C ILE A 5 28.14 -17.02 -24.11
N TYR A 6 27.75 -16.15 -25.04
CA TYR A 6 27.29 -14.79 -24.75
C TYR A 6 25.80 -14.83 -24.37
N THR A 7 25.41 -14.14 -23.29
CA THR A 7 24.02 -14.06 -22.82
C THR A 7 23.76 -12.74 -22.07
N SER A 8 22.56 -12.52 -21.54
CA SER A 8 22.19 -11.26 -20.88
C SER A 8 21.57 -11.48 -19.49
N CYS A 9 21.83 -10.56 -18.56
CA CYS A 9 21.37 -10.62 -17.16
C CYS A 9 19.88 -10.26 -17.01
N THR A 10 19.00 -11.23 -16.73
CA THR A 10 17.54 -10.99 -16.60
C THR A 10 17.07 -10.46 -15.24
N LEU A 11 17.99 -10.15 -14.31
CA LEU A 11 17.64 -9.59 -13.00
C LEU A 11 17.00 -8.20 -13.14
N ASP A 12 15.98 -7.92 -12.32
CA ASP A 12 15.20 -6.67 -12.33
C ASP A 12 16.01 -5.45 -11.87
N CYS A 13 16.82 -4.92 -12.79
CA CYS A 13 17.72 -3.78 -12.62
C CYS A 13 17.80 -2.99 -13.94
N PRO A 14 18.27 -1.73 -13.91
CA PRO A 14 18.39 -0.89 -15.10
C PRO A 14 19.55 -1.27 -16.01
N ASP A 15 20.36 -2.27 -15.64
CA ASP A 15 21.71 -2.42 -16.17
C ASP A 15 21.81 -3.43 -17.32
N GLY A 16 20.84 -4.36 -17.44
CA GLY A 16 20.71 -5.25 -18.60
C GLY A 16 21.94 -6.07 -18.98
N CYS A 17 22.89 -6.28 -18.05
CA CYS A 17 24.30 -6.57 -18.33
C CYS A 17 24.52 -7.69 -19.37
N GLY A 18 25.40 -7.43 -20.34
CA GLY A 18 25.94 -8.46 -21.22
C GLY A 18 26.94 -9.35 -20.47
N ILE A 19 26.81 -10.66 -20.66
CA ILE A 19 27.56 -11.69 -19.94
C ILE A 19 28.30 -12.59 -20.93
N ILE A 20 29.54 -12.92 -20.59
CA ILE A 20 30.32 -14.03 -21.14
C ILE A 20 30.25 -15.17 -20.12
N ALA A 21 29.61 -16.29 -20.48
CA ALA A 21 29.47 -17.44 -19.63
C ALA A 21 30.42 -18.56 -20.07
N HIS A 22 31.26 -19.02 -19.12
CA HIS A 22 32.23 -20.09 -19.33
C HIS A 22 31.66 -21.41 -18.85
N VAL A 23 31.56 -22.39 -19.75
CA VAL A 23 30.98 -23.70 -19.49
C VAL A 23 32.05 -24.76 -19.62
N LYS A 24 32.16 -25.61 -18.61
CA LYS A 24 33.00 -26.81 -18.58
C LYS A 24 32.15 -28.00 -18.22
N ASP A 25 32.17 -29.03 -19.06
CA ASP A 25 31.51 -30.32 -18.83
C ASP A 25 30.02 -30.17 -18.47
N GLY A 26 29.32 -29.33 -19.25
CA GLY A 26 27.89 -29.04 -19.08
C GLY A 26 27.55 -28.10 -17.92
N ARG A 27 28.53 -27.56 -17.21
CA ARG A 27 28.33 -26.69 -16.03
C ARG A 27 28.95 -25.31 -16.21
N VAL A 28 28.25 -24.26 -15.76
CA VAL A 28 28.79 -22.89 -15.72
C VAL A 28 29.81 -22.79 -14.60
N VAL A 29 31.07 -22.52 -14.94
CA VAL A 29 32.17 -22.39 -13.97
C VAL A 29 32.54 -20.94 -13.66
N LYS A 30 32.23 -20.01 -14.56
CA LYS A 30 32.53 -18.58 -14.40
C LYS A 30 31.57 -17.73 -15.23
N LEU A 31 31.18 -16.58 -14.71
CA LEU A 31 30.56 -15.50 -15.48
C LEU A 31 31.48 -14.27 -15.48
N GLU A 32 31.63 -13.65 -16.64
CA GLU A 32 32.35 -12.40 -16.85
C GLU A 32 31.45 -11.40 -17.58
N GLY A 33 31.73 -10.10 -17.48
CA GLY A 33 30.98 -9.12 -18.25
C GLY A 33 31.47 -9.07 -19.69
N HIS A 34 30.57 -8.78 -20.63
CA HIS A 34 30.93 -8.58 -22.02
C HIS A 34 31.58 -7.19 -22.19
N PRO A 35 32.87 -7.09 -22.61
CA PRO A 35 33.57 -5.81 -22.71
C PRO A 35 32.92 -4.84 -23.70
N ASP A 36 32.38 -5.34 -24.80
CA ASP A 36 31.77 -4.53 -25.87
C ASP A 36 30.30 -4.13 -25.60
N HIS A 37 29.71 -4.55 -24.47
CA HIS A 37 28.35 -4.13 -24.13
C HIS A 37 28.33 -2.65 -23.75
N GLU A 38 27.87 -1.80 -24.66
CA GLU A 38 27.97 -0.33 -24.63
C GLU A 38 27.73 0.32 -23.26
N PHE A 39 26.71 -0.12 -22.52
CA PHE A 39 26.38 0.41 -21.18
C PHE A 39 27.13 -0.22 -19.98
N THR A 40 27.62 -1.47 -20.08
CA THR A 40 28.16 -2.21 -18.92
C THR A 40 29.64 -2.57 -19.01
N GLN A 41 30.22 -2.50 -20.22
CA GLN A 41 31.66 -2.38 -20.46
C GLN A 41 32.53 -3.40 -19.69
N GLY A 42 32.10 -4.67 -19.68
CA GLY A 42 32.82 -5.77 -19.02
C GLY A 42 32.62 -5.90 -17.51
N TYR A 43 31.93 -4.96 -16.84
CA TYR A 43 31.70 -5.03 -15.40
C TYR A 43 30.44 -5.85 -15.06
N LEU A 44 30.54 -6.72 -14.05
CA LEU A 44 29.40 -7.40 -13.42
C LEU A 44 29.34 -7.06 -11.94
N CYS A 45 28.14 -6.79 -11.44
CA CYS A 45 27.91 -6.68 -10.00
C CYS A 45 28.00 -8.05 -9.30
N GLY A 46 28.25 -8.06 -7.99
CA GLY A 46 28.39 -9.29 -7.21
C GLY A 46 27.19 -10.25 -7.26
N LYS A 47 25.98 -9.74 -7.53
CA LYS A 47 24.75 -10.55 -7.73
C LYS A 47 24.85 -11.44 -8.97
N THR A 48 25.40 -10.89 -10.06
CA THR A 48 25.53 -11.58 -11.35
C THR A 48 26.80 -12.41 -11.40
N TYR A 49 27.92 -11.91 -10.90
CA TYR A 49 29.19 -12.67 -10.85
C TYR A 49 29.05 -14.00 -10.07
N ARG A 50 28.36 -13.97 -8.91
CA ARG A 50 28.09 -15.16 -8.08
C ARG A 50 26.87 -15.97 -8.50
N PHE A 51 26.22 -15.64 -9.63
CA PHE A 51 24.97 -16.30 -10.03
C PHE A 51 25.06 -17.83 -10.23
N PRO A 52 26.20 -18.45 -10.63
CA PRO A 52 26.34 -19.91 -10.66
C PRO A 52 26.08 -20.59 -9.30
N GLU A 53 26.36 -19.90 -8.18
CA GLU A 53 26.06 -20.41 -6.83
C GLU A 53 24.54 -20.57 -6.62
N ARG A 54 23.72 -19.74 -7.27
CA ARG A 54 22.25 -19.85 -7.26
C ARG A 54 21.75 -21.00 -8.14
N VAL A 55 22.34 -21.17 -9.33
CA VAL A 55 21.97 -22.23 -10.29
C VAL A 55 22.12 -23.62 -9.65
N TYR A 56 23.18 -23.80 -8.87
CA TYR A 56 23.55 -25.06 -8.22
C TYR A 56 23.30 -25.07 -6.70
N SER A 57 22.48 -24.15 -6.18
CA SER A 57 22.15 -24.10 -4.76
C SER A 57 21.37 -25.36 -4.35
N PRO A 58 21.67 -26.00 -3.19
CA PRO A 58 20.87 -27.10 -2.67
C PRO A 58 19.47 -26.68 -2.21
N GLU A 59 19.20 -25.38 -2.06
CA GLU A 59 17.85 -24.85 -1.78
C GLU A 59 16.98 -24.76 -3.03
N ARG A 60 17.59 -24.86 -4.23
CA ARG A 60 16.88 -24.81 -5.50
C ARG A 60 16.01 -26.05 -5.66
N GLN A 61 14.72 -25.84 -5.92
CA GLN A 61 13.81 -26.92 -6.22
C GLN A 61 13.96 -27.33 -7.69
N LEU A 62 14.15 -28.62 -7.91
CA LEU A 62 14.45 -29.20 -9.22
C LEU A 62 13.35 -30.13 -9.75
N HIS A 63 12.27 -30.32 -8.99
CA HIS A 63 11.17 -31.22 -9.30
C HIS A 63 9.82 -30.55 -8.95
N PRO A 64 8.72 -30.85 -9.65
CA PRO A 64 7.39 -30.45 -9.24
C PRO A 64 7.05 -31.00 -7.85
N LEU A 65 6.42 -30.18 -7.02
CA LEU A 65 5.98 -30.55 -5.67
C LEU A 65 4.49 -30.27 -5.48
N LYS A 66 3.85 -31.06 -4.64
CA LYS A 66 2.44 -30.96 -4.26
C LYS A 66 2.33 -31.09 -2.74
N ARG A 67 1.35 -30.40 -2.15
CA ARG A 67 1.08 -30.54 -0.71
C ARG A 67 0.35 -31.84 -0.41
N GLU A 68 0.84 -32.57 0.59
CA GLU A 68 0.14 -33.70 1.19
C GLU A 68 -1.29 -33.30 1.58
N ASN A 69 -2.27 -34.17 1.29
CA ASN A 69 -3.70 -33.94 1.54
C ASN A 69 -4.28 -32.67 0.91
N GLY A 70 -3.56 -32.00 0.00
CA GLY A 70 -4.01 -30.77 -0.66
C GLY A 70 -4.15 -29.56 0.28
N ARG A 71 -3.46 -29.52 1.42
CA ARG A 71 -3.52 -28.39 2.36
C ARG A 71 -2.18 -27.65 2.45
N PRO A 72 -2.13 -26.31 2.49
CA PRO A 72 -0.87 -25.56 2.56
C PRO A 72 0.02 -25.87 3.78
N ASP A 73 -0.54 -26.44 4.86
CA ASP A 73 0.17 -26.88 6.07
C ASP A 73 0.70 -28.33 5.99
N GLY A 74 0.37 -29.08 4.94
CA GLY A 74 0.90 -30.43 4.68
C GLY A 74 2.37 -30.46 4.26
N GLY A 75 3.00 -31.64 4.30
CA GLY A 75 4.34 -31.85 3.76
C GLY A 75 4.41 -31.62 2.25
N TRP A 76 5.64 -31.53 1.72
CA TRP A 76 5.87 -31.49 0.28
C TRP A 76 6.16 -32.89 -0.25
N GLU A 77 5.27 -33.37 -1.12
CA GLU A 77 5.44 -34.59 -1.90
C GLU A 77 6.00 -34.22 -3.29
N ARG A 78 7.01 -34.98 -3.76
CA ARG A 78 7.50 -34.85 -5.14
C ARG A 78 6.56 -35.58 -6.08
N ILE A 79 6.12 -34.90 -7.14
CA ILE A 79 5.28 -35.47 -8.19
C ILE A 79 5.92 -35.33 -9.58
N GLY A 80 5.41 -36.09 -10.54
CA GLY A 80 5.83 -35.97 -11.94
C GLY A 80 5.28 -34.72 -12.62
N TRP A 81 5.92 -34.27 -13.70
CA TRP A 81 5.44 -33.12 -14.47
C TRP A 81 4.04 -33.32 -15.06
N ASP A 82 3.73 -34.50 -15.59
CA ASP A 82 2.41 -34.75 -16.18
C ASP A 82 1.31 -34.70 -15.11
N GLU A 83 1.50 -35.33 -13.94
CA GLU A 83 0.57 -35.21 -12.81
C GLU A 83 0.40 -33.75 -12.38
N ALA A 84 1.49 -32.99 -12.25
CA ALA A 84 1.45 -31.60 -11.84
C ALA A 84 0.67 -30.72 -12.84
N LEU A 85 0.88 -30.93 -14.14
CA LEU A 85 0.22 -30.19 -15.21
C LEU A 85 -1.24 -30.62 -15.39
N ASP A 86 -1.57 -31.90 -15.23
CA ASP A 86 -2.94 -32.42 -15.27
C ASP A 86 -3.76 -31.90 -14.09
N LEU A 87 -3.18 -31.89 -12.88
CA LEU A 87 -3.81 -31.33 -11.68
C LEU A 87 -4.09 -29.83 -11.85
N VAL A 88 -3.12 -29.06 -12.32
CA VAL A 88 -3.27 -27.61 -12.53
C VAL A 88 -4.27 -27.31 -13.66
N ALA A 89 -4.18 -28.01 -14.81
CA ALA A 89 -5.13 -27.84 -15.91
C ALA A 89 -6.55 -28.29 -15.53
N GLY A 90 -6.69 -29.34 -14.71
CA GLY A 90 -7.96 -29.79 -14.15
C GLY A 90 -8.64 -28.69 -13.32
N ARG A 91 -7.91 -28.08 -12.37
CA ARG A 91 -8.42 -26.96 -11.57
C ARG A 91 -8.72 -25.71 -12.39
N ILE A 92 -7.89 -25.37 -13.39
CA ILE A 92 -8.20 -24.26 -14.31
C ILE A 92 -9.52 -24.54 -15.04
N ARG A 93 -9.71 -25.74 -15.61
CA ARG A 93 -10.93 -26.13 -16.32
C ARG A 93 -12.17 -26.08 -15.43
N GLU A 94 -12.06 -26.56 -14.20
CA GLU A 94 -13.10 -26.48 -13.17
C GLU A 94 -13.52 -25.03 -12.90
N TYR A 95 -12.57 -24.16 -12.53
CA TYR A 95 -12.85 -22.77 -12.20
C TYR A 95 -13.30 -21.90 -13.39
N LEU A 96 -12.83 -22.19 -14.61
CA LEU A 96 -13.34 -21.58 -15.84
C LEU A 96 -14.82 -21.91 -16.06
N ALA A 97 -15.23 -23.15 -15.78
CA ALA A 97 -16.63 -23.59 -15.93
C ALA A 97 -17.53 -23.09 -14.77
N SER A 98 -17.05 -23.17 -13.52
CA SER A 98 -17.76 -22.67 -12.34
C SER A 98 -16.78 -22.36 -11.19
N PRO A 99 -16.85 -21.18 -10.55
CA PRO A 99 -17.87 -20.13 -10.70
C PRO A 99 -17.55 -19.12 -11.83
N GLY A 100 -16.61 -19.42 -12.72
CA GLY A 100 -16.27 -18.62 -13.89
C GLY A 100 -14.86 -18.01 -13.84
N PRO A 101 -14.33 -17.57 -14.99
CA PRO A 101 -12.91 -17.24 -15.19
C PRO A 101 -12.35 -16.17 -14.27
N LEU A 102 -13.17 -15.21 -13.82
CA LEU A 102 -12.74 -14.18 -12.88
C LEU A 102 -12.38 -14.75 -11.50
N SER A 103 -12.81 -15.96 -11.14
CA SER A 103 -12.39 -16.61 -9.88
C SER A 103 -10.94 -17.09 -9.87
N ILE A 104 -10.31 -17.14 -11.05
CA ILE A 104 -8.88 -17.35 -11.21
C ILE A 104 -8.18 -15.98 -11.18
N MET A 105 -7.08 -15.88 -10.44
CA MET A 105 -6.18 -14.73 -10.46
C MET A 105 -4.81 -15.11 -11.02
N HIS A 106 -4.36 -14.43 -12.07
CA HIS A 106 -2.97 -14.46 -12.51
C HIS A 106 -2.18 -13.31 -11.85
N TYR A 107 -1.07 -13.66 -11.21
CA TYR A 107 -0.09 -12.71 -10.70
C TYR A 107 1.27 -12.96 -11.33
N GLN A 108 1.73 -11.99 -12.11
CA GLN A 108 3.08 -11.95 -12.63
C GLN A 108 3.73 -10.59 -12.39
N ARG A 109 5.00 -10.62 -11.99
CA ARG A 109 5.87 -9.43 -11.89
C ARG A 109 7.21 -9.68 -12.59
N THR A 110 8.23 -8.95 -12.15
CA THR A 110 9.50 -8.72 -12.85
C THR A 110 10.63 -9.62 -12.33
N GLY A 111 10.32 -10.69 -11.59
CA GLY A 111 11.32 -11.54 -10.90
C GLY A 111 12.32 -12.25 -11.82
N SER A 112 11.95 -12.48 -13.08
CA SER A 112 12.86 -12.66 -14.21
C SER A 112 12.31 -11.79 -15.35
N TRP A 113 13.18 -11.08 -16.05
CA TRP A 113 12.79 -10.17 -17.12
C TRP A 113 13.14 -10.75 -18.50
N GLY A 114 12.21 -10.64 -19.44
CA GLY A 114 12.33 -11.22 -20.78
C GLY A 114 11.07 -11.02 -21.61
N ALA A 115 11.20 -11.16 -22.92
CA ALA A 115 10.14 -11.04 -23.89
C ALA A 115 9.19 -12.25 -23.85
N THR A 116 9.71 -13.47 -23.69
CA THR A 116 8.88 -14.70 -23.57
C THR A 116 7.98 -14.64 -22.35
N LYS A 117 8.39 -13.95 -21.30
CA LYS A 117 7.60 -13.76 -20.07
C LYS A 117 6.30 -12.98 -20.34
N LEU A 118 6.14 -12.27 -21.45
CA LEU A 118 4.87 -11.66 -21.85
C LEU A 118 3.80 -12.70 -22.26
N LEU A 119 4.21 -13.89 -22.72
CA LEU A 119 3.33 -14.92 -23.26
C LEU A 119 2.45 -15.60 -22.20
N SER A 120 2.74 -15.42 -20.91
CA SER A 120 1.83 -15.78 -19.83
C SER A 120 0.46 -15.09 -19.95
N ARG A 121 0.45 -13.81 -20.39
CA ARG A 121 -0.78 -13.04 -20.56
C ARG A 121 -1.57 -13.55 -21.74
N ARG A 122 -0.88 -13.90 -22.83
CA ARG A 122 -1.45 -14.56 -24.00
C ARG A 122 -2.23 -15.81 -23.59
N PHE A 123 -1.62 -16.70 -22.81
CA PHE A 123 -2.28 -17.90 -22.28
C PHE A 123 -3.61 -17.59 -21.56
N TRP A 124 -3.60 -16.65 -20.61
CA TRP A 124 -4.82 -16.31 -19.86
C TRP A 124 -5.88 -15.56 -20.69
N ASN A 125 -5.46 -14.72 -21.64
CA ASN A 125 -6.38 -14.01 -22.53
C ASN A 125 -7.04 -14.96 -23.54
N LEU A 126 -6.31 -15.97 -24.04
CA LEU A 126 -6.84 -17.02 -24.91
C LEU A 126 -7.89 -17.90 -24.19
N LEU A 127 -7.78 -18.08 -22.87
CA LEU A 127 -8.81 -18.72 -22.04
C LEU A 127 -10.01 -17.80 -21.72
N GLY A 128 -10.10 -16.63 -22.36
CA GLY A 128 -11.19 -15.66 -22.18
C GLY A 128 -10.91 -14.57 -21.15
N GLY A 129 -9.69 -14.48 -20.59
CA GLY A 129 -9.30 -13.46 -19.62
C GLY A 129 -9.69 -13.82 -18.18
N VAL A 130 -8.84 -13.49 -17.21
CA VAL A 130 -9.00 -13.81 -15.78
C VAL A 130 -8.77 -12.58 -14.90
N THR A 131 -8.87 -12.70 -13.57
CA THR A 131 -8.47 -11.59 -12.69
C THR A 131 -6.97 -11.36 -12.77
N THR A 132 -6.55 -10.10 -12.93
CA THR A 132 -5.12 -9.71 -13.00
C THR A 132 -4.81 -8.57 -12.04
N THR A 133 -3.56 -8.10 -12.02
CA THR A 133 -3.18 -6.87 -11.28
C THR A 133 -3.12 -5.66 -12.21
N SER A 134 -3.59 -4.51 -11.72
CA SER A 134 -3.44 -3.21 -12.39
C SER A 134 -2.40 -2.31 -11.70
N GLY A 135 -1.84 -1.38 -12.47
CA GLY A 135 -0.84 -0.43 -12.00
C GLY A 135 0.56 -1.04 -11.84
N SER A 136 1.35 -0.50 -10.90
CA SER A 136 2.64 -1.07 -10.54
C SER A 136 3.10 -0.59 -9.17
N LEU A 137 3.69 -1.48 -8.38
CA LEU A 137 4.40 -1.10 -7.15
C LEU A 137 5.61 -0.19 -7.39
N CYS A 138 6.26 -0.25 -8.55
CA CYS A 138 7.57 0.39 -8.78
C CYS A 138 7.50 1.72 -9.51
N SER A 139 6.80 1.78 -10.65
CA SER A 139 6.91 2.91 -11.59
C SER A 139 5.57 3.50 -12.02
N GLY A 140 4.46 3.13 -11.35
CA GLY A 140 3.11 3.48 -11.79
C GLY A 140 2.84 4.99 -11.76
N ALA A 141 3.24 5.65 -10.67
CA ALA A 141 3.04 7.09 -10.51
C ALA A 141 3.94 7.91 -11.44
N ALA A 142 5.22 7.53 -11.58
CA ALA A 142 6.14 8.14 -12.53
C ALA A 142 5.62 8.07 -13.97
N ARG A 143 5.09 6.90 -14.38
CA ARG A 143 4.49 6.74 -15.71
C ARG A 143 3.27 7.65 -15.88
N ALA A 144 2.39 7.73 -14.89
CA ALA A 144 1.21 8.59 -14.97
C ALA A 144 1.57 10.08 -15.07
N GLY A 145 2.51 10.58 -14.24
CA GLY A 145 2.98 11.96 -14.30
C GLY A 145 3.67 12.28 -15.63
N GLN A 146 4.74 11.55 -15.97
CA GLN A 146 5.55 11.84 -17.16
C GLN A 146 4.80 11.61 -18.48
N THR A 147 3.76 10.77 -18.53
CA THR A 147 2.89 10.66 -19.73
C THR A 147 1.90 11.82 -19.83
N LEU A 148 1.45 12.42 -18.72
CA LEU A 148 0.62 13.64 -18.79
C LEU A 148 1.43 14.86 -19.25
N ASP A 149 2.73 14.92 -18.94
CA ASP A 149 3.57 16.09 -19.26
C ASP A 149 4.37 15.95 -20.56
N PHE A 150 4.80 14.74 -20.94
CA PHE A 150 5.61 14.49 -22.14
C PHE A 150 4.95 13.57 -23.17
N GLY A 151 3.79 12.96 -22.86
CA GLY A 151 3.18 11.90 -23.68
C GLY A 151 4.02 10.62 -23.68
N VAL A 152 5.07 10.59 -24.50
CA VAL A 152 6.00 9.46 -24.65
C VAL A 152 7.18 9.60 -23.71
N ARG A 153 7.24 8.72 -22.70
CA ARG A 153 8.39 8.60 -21.78
C ARG A 153 9.61 7.97 -22.47
N ALA A 154 10.34 8.79 -23.24
CA ALA A 154 11.56 8.41 -23.94
C ALA A 154 12.79 8.37 -23.01
N GLY A 155 13.00 9.41 -22.19
CA GLY A 155 14.21 9.59 -21.36
C GLY A 155 15.44 10.02 -22.16
N HIS A 156 16.36 10.80 -21.57
CA HIS A 156 17.70 11.01 -22.14
C HIS A 156 18.44 9.67 -22.19
N ASP A 157 19.30 9.39 -23.16
CA ASP A 157 20.11 8.15 -23.14
C ASP A 157 21.22 8.23 -22.07
N PRO A 158 21.66 7.14 -21.40
CA PRO A 158 22.67 7.25 -20.35
C PRO A 158 24.01 7.77 -20.87
N ALA A 159 24.35 7.51 -22.13
CA ALA A 159 25.56 8.04 -22.75
C ALA A 159 25.47 9.56 -22.99
N ASP A 160 24.28 10.08 -23.31
CA ASP A 160 24.05 11.52 -23.52
C ASP A 160 24.21 12.33 -22.21
N MET A 161 24.01 11.71 -21.05
CA MET A 161 24.27 12.36 -19.76
C MET A 161 25.72 12.85 -19.61
N LEU A 162 26.69 12.31 -20.37
CA LEU A 162 28.07 12.82 -20.42
C LEU A 162 28.19 14.29 -20.90
N ASN A 163 27.13 14.83 -21.50
CA ASN A 163 27.03 16.23 -21.93
C ASN A 163 26.53 17.16 -20.80
N SER A 164 26.01 16.63 -19.68
CA SER A 164 25.51 17.43 -18.55
C SER A 164 26.64 18.18 -17.83
N HIS A 165 26.44 19.46 -17.53
CA HIS A 165 27.31 20.21 -16.59
C HIS A 165 26.81 20.14 -15.14
N LEU A 166 25.55 19.75 -14.93
CA LEU A 166 24.97 19.46 -13.62
C LEU A 166 24.02 18.26 -13.71
N VAL A 167 24.13 17.32 -12.78
CA VAL A 167 23.19 16.21 -12.61
C VAL A 167 22.56 16.26 -11.22
N LEU A 168 21.24 16.32 -11.15
CA LEU A 168 20.49 16.15 -9.90
C LEU A 168 20.05 14.69 -9.75
N LEU A 169 20.66 13.95 -8.82
CA LEU A 169 20.21 12.62 -8.42
C LEU A 169 19.08 12.79 -7.39
N TRP A 170 17.82 12.66 -7.82
CA TRP A 170 16.67 12.97 -6.96
C TRP A 170 15.96 11.69 -6.53
N GLY A 171 16.08 11.35 -5.23
CA GLY A 171 15.53 10.12 -4.62
C GLY A 171 16.13 8.82 -5.18
N ARG A 172 17.40 8.88 -5.65
CA ARG A 172 18.05 7.83 -6.44
C ARG A 172 19.43 7.48 -5.86
N ASN A 173 19.69 6.18 -5.67
CA ASN A 173 20.96 5.66 -5.14
C ASN A 173 21.65 4.70 -6.15
N PRO A 174 22.29 5.21 -7.22
CA PRO A 174 22.96 4.36 -8.21
C PRO A 174 23.97 3.37 -7.61
N MET A 175 24.71 3.73 -6.55
CA MET A 175 25.64 2.80 -5.86
C MET A 175 24.99 1.47 -5.42
N ALA A 176 23.69 1.46 -5.12
CA ALA A 176 22.97 0.24 -4.75
C ALA A 176 22.10 -0.33 -5.88
N THR A 177 21.53 0.53 -6.74
CA THR A 177 20.45 0.12 -7.67
C THR A 177 20.76 0.32 -9.16
N ASN A 178 21.87 0.95 -9.53
CA ASN A 178 22.32 1.19 -10.91
C ASN A 178 23.83 1.49 -10.89
N LEU A 179 24.64 0.45 -10.76
CA LEU A 179 26.10 0.64 -10.55
C LEU A 179 26.78 1.18 -11.81
N HIS A 180 26.25 0.86 -12.99
CA HIS A 180 26.85 1.20 -14.28
C HIS A 180 26.62 2.67 -14.69
N THR A 181 25.66 3.38 -14.07
CA THR A 181 25.58 4.85 -14.16
C THR A 181 26.67 5.55 -13.32
N VAL A 182 27.28 4.91 -12.31
CA VAL A 182 28.27 5.57 -11.43
C VAL A 182 29.56 6.00 -12.19
N PRO A 183 30.15 5.19 -13.08
CA PRO A 183 31.24 5.64 -13.96
C PRO A 183 30.91 6.91 -14.74
N ILE A 184 29.71 6.97 -15.34
CA ILE A 184 29.24 8.12 -16.13
C ILE A 184 29.18 9.39 -15.26
N LEU A 185 28.60 9.29 -14.07
CA LEU A 185 28.52 10.40 -13.12
C LEU A 185 29.90 10.87 -12.63
N LYS A 186 30.84 9.94 -12.41
CA LYS A 186 32.23 10.30 -12.06
C LYS A 186 32.98 10.96 -13.21
N GLU A 187 32.74 10.53 -14.44
CA GLU A 187 33.33 11.12 -15.64
C GLU A 187 32.82 12.55 -15.88
N ILE A 188 31.53 12.81 -15.67
CA ILE A 188 30.94 14.17 -15.68
C ILE A 188 31.68 15.07 -14.67
N ARG A 189 31.89 14.59 -13.43
CA ARG A 189 32.67 15.34 -12.42
C ARG A 189 34.12 15.56 -12.83
N ARG A 190 34.77 14.58 -13.44
CA ARG A 190 36.15 14.69 -13.96
C ARG A 190 36.26 15.75 -15.08
N ARG A 191 35.18 15.98 -15.83
CA ARG A 191 35.07 17.05 -16.86
C ARG A 191 34.68 18.42 -16.30
N GLY A 192 34.61 18.58 -14.97
CA GLY A 192 34.23 19.84 -14.31
C GLY A 192 32.72 20.03 -14.12
N GLY A 193 31.90 19.05 -14.50
CA GLY A 193 30.48 19.02 -14.15
C GLY A 193 30.25 18.74 -12.65
N ARG A 194 29.01 18.91 -12.18
CA ARG A 194 28.64 18.69 -10.77
C ARG A 194 27.54 17.63 -10.64
N VAL A 195 27.55 16.87 -9.55
CA VAL A 195 26.49 15.92 -9.20
C VAL A 195 25.98 16.23 -7.81
N ILE A 196 24.69 16.55 -7.70
CA ILE A 196 24.02 16.86 -6.43
C ILE A 196 23.04 15.73 -6.10
N LEU A 197 23.13 15.18 -4.90
CA LEU A 197 22.15 14.24 -4.35
C LEU A 197 21.04 15.03 -3.66
N ILE A 198 19.79 14.80 -4.06
CA ILE A 198 18.58 15.26 -3.36
C ILE A 198 17.89 14.01 -2.81
N ASP A 199 18.06 13.73 -1.52
CA ASP A 199 17.55 12.50 -0.90
C ASP A 199 17.34 12.74 0.61
N PRO A 200 16.20 12.36 1.22
CA PRO A 200 16.02 12.43 2.66
C PRO A 200 17.05 11.60 3.47
N VAL A 201 17.82 10.72 2.83
CA VAL A 201 18.88 9.93 3.45
C VAL A 201 20.20 10.11 2.69
N ARG A 202 21.28 10.28 3.46
CA ARG A 202 22.65 10.33 2.91
C ARG A 202 23.09 8.92 2.51
N SER A 203 22.66 8.50 1.33
CA SER A 203 22.93 7.19 0.74
C SER A 203 24.39 7.04 0.31
N GLU A 204 24.78 5.81 -0.08
CA GLU A 204 26.14 5.50 -0.53
C GLU A 204 26.57 6.36 -1.72
N SER A 205 25.62 6.79 -2.55
CA SER A 205 25.91 7.70 -3.68
C SER A 205 26.41 9.08 -3.24
N ALA A 206 26.12 9.50 -2.01
CA ALA A 206 26.65 10.74 -1.43
C ALA A 206 28.19 10.73 -1.25
N THR A 207 28.87 9.59 -1.39
CA THR A 207 30.35 9.53 -1.30
C THR A 207 31.05 10.09 -2.52
N PHE A 208 30.36 10.27 -3.65
CA PHE A 208 30.92 10.86 -4.87
C PHE A 208 30.16 12.10 -5.38
N CYS A 209 29.07 12.50 -4.74
CA CYS A 209 28.35 13.74 -5.08
C CYS A 209 29.03 14.96 -4.45
N ASP A 210 28.98 16.10 -5.15
CA ASP A 210 29.56 17.37 -4.70
C ASP A 210 28.76 18.02 -3.58
N ARG A 211 27.45 17.78 -3.54
CA ARG A 211 26.54 18.25 -2.49
C ARG A 211 25.46 17.20 -2.21
N HIS A 212 25.04 17.13 -0.95
CA HIS A 212 23.82 16.44 -0.53
C HIS A 212 22.83 17.47 0.02
N VAL A 213 21.62 17.47 -0.53
CA VAL A 213 20.46 18.24 -0.07
C VAL A 213 19.49 17.22 0.56
N GLN A 214 19.11 17.46 1.80
CA GLN A 214 18.32 16.52 2.61
C GLN A 214 16.93 17.08 2.92
N PRO A 215 15.97 17.05 1.97
CA PRO A 215 14.60 17.43 2.26
C PRO A 215 13.95 16.44 3.24
N ARG A 216 12.88 16.88 3.90
CA ARG A 216 11.99 15.98 4.64
C ARG A 216 11.40 14.90 3.72
N VAL A 217 11.11 13.73 4.29
CA VAL A 217 10.47 12.63 3.55
C VAL A 217 9.10 13.05 3.02
N ALA A 218 8.84 12.76 1.74
CA ALA A 218 7.61 13.04 1.02
C ALA A 218 7.27 14.54 0.86
N THR A 219 8.28 15.39 0.68
CA THR A 219 8.11 16.83 0.44
C THR A 219 8.78 17.32 -0.85
N ASP A 220 9.04 16.40 -1.76
CA ASP A 220 9.75 16.62 -3.02
C ASP A 220 9.01 17.63 -3.92
N ALA A 221 7.67 17.59 -3.97
CA ALA A 221 6.87 18.58 -4.68
C ALA A 221 7.02 19.99 -4.08
N GLN A 222 7.11 20.13 -2.75
CA GLN A 222 7.31 21.43 -2.11
C GLN A 222 8.69 21.99 -2.41
N LEU A 223 9.74 21.17 -2.40
CA LEU A 223 11.08 21.58 -2.85
C LEU A 223 11.06 22.00 -4.32
N ALA A 224 10.40 21.24 -5.19
CA ALA A 224 10.32 21.56 -6.62
C ALA A 224 9.58 22.88 -6.89
N MET A 225 8.43 23.10 -6.23
CA MET A 225 7.71 24.37 -6.29
C MET A 225 8.51 25.54 -5.69
N ALA A 226 9.26 25.31 -4.60
CA ALA A 226 10.10 26.35 -4.01
C ALA A 226 11.22 26.78 -4.97
N MET A 227 11.88 25.82 -5.62
CA MET A 227 12.87 26.09 -6.65
C MET A 227 12.26 26.85 -7.85
N ALA A 228 11.10 26.39 -8.35
CA ALA A 228 10.42 27.03 -9.48
C ALA A 228 10.03 28.48 -9.16
N LYS A 229 9.56 28.73 -7.93
CA LYS A 229 9.21 30.06 -7.45
C LYS A 229 10.43 30.98 -7.34
N VAL A 230 11.58 30.49 -6.87
CA VAL A 230 12.82 31.28 -6.86
C VAL A 230 13.27 31.63 -8.28
N ILE A 231 13.25 30.66 -9.21
CA ILE A 231 13.63 30.86 -10.62
C ILE A 231 12.80 31.99 -11.23
N LEU A 232 11.49 31.97 -10.98
CA LEU A 232 10.49 32.93 -11.46
C LEU A 232 10.44 34.27 -10.70
N GLU A 233 11.02 34.34 -9.49
CA GLU A 233 11.24 35.59 -8.74
C GLU A 233 12.50 36.31 -9.24
N GLU A 234 13.49 35.55 -9.72
CA GLU A 234 14.81 36.06 -10.13
C GLU A 234 14.97 36.19 -11.66
N GLY A 235 13.94 35.85 -12.45
CA GLY A 235 13.93 35.95 -13.91
C GLY A 235 14.90 34.98 -14.60
N LEU A 236 15.07 33.78 -14.03
CA LEU A 236 16.04 32.77 -14.46
C LEU A 236 15.40 31.69 -15.36
N GLU A 237 14.12 31.79 -15.68
CA GLU A 237 13.43 30.88 -16.59
C GLU A 237 13.87 31.04 -18.05
N ASP A 238 13.72 29.96 -18.82
CA ASP A 238 13.86 30.00 -20.27
C ASP A 238 12.53 30.43 -20.91
N ALA A 239 12.26 31.73 -20.88
CA ALA A 239 11.00 32.31 -21.37
C ALA A 239 10.67 31.91 -22.82
N GLY A 240 11.69 31.68 -23.66
CA GLY A 240 11.51 31.18 -25.02
C GLY A 240 10.97 29.76 -25.07
N VAL A 241 11.59 28.83 -24.33
CA VAL A 241 11.08 27.44 -24.22
C VAL A 241 9.72 27.39 -23.55
N VAL A 242 9.49 28.19 -22.49
CA VAL A 242 8.19 28.27 -21.81
C VAL A 242 7.09 28.69 -22.78
N ALA A 243 7.31 29.74 -23.58
CA ALA A 243 6.32 30.23 -24.54
C ALA A 243 6.10 29.29 -25.74
N ALA A 244 7.16 28.63 -26.24
CA ALA A 244 7.10 27.84 -27.48
C ALA A 244 6.75 26.35 -27.26
N HIS A 245 7.03 25.79 -26.08
CA HIS A 245 7.04 24.34 -25.85
C HIS A 245 6.33 23.89 -24.56
N THR A 246 5.54 24.76 -23.91
CA THR A 246 4.76 24.39 -22.72
C THR A 246 3.28 24.80 -22.83
N HIS A 247 2.44 24.10 -22.06
CA HIS A 247 1.03 24.43 -21.88
C HIS A 247 0.73 24.50 -20.38
N GLY A 248 -0.22 25.34 -19.97
CA GLY A 248 -0.61 25.47 -18.56
C GLY A 248 0.33 26.32 -17.68
N PHE A 249 1.25 27.10 -18.26
CA PHE A 249 2.21 27.89 -17.48
C PHE A 249 1.55 28.98 -16.62
N ALA A 250 0.46 29.60 -17.09
CA ALA A 250 -0.27 30.61 -16.32
C ALA A 250 -0.93 30.00 -15.07
N GLU A 251 -1.52 28.82 -15.23
CA GLU A 251 -2.13 28.03 -14.15
C GLU A 251 -1.06 27.54 -13.17
N PHE A 252 0.11 27.11 -13.66
CA PHE A 252 1.25 26.76 -12.83
C PHE A 252 1.80 27.99 -12.07
N ARG A 253 1.84 29.17 -12.68
CA ARG A 253 2.24 30.41 -11.99
C ARG A 253 1.26 30.77 -10.88
N ALA A 254 -0.05 30.76 -11.19
CA ALA A 254 -1.11 31.00 -10.20
C ALA A 254 -1.07 30.00 -9.04
N LEU A 255 -0.67 28.75 -9.30
CA LEU A 255 -0.44 27.73 -8.29
C LEU A 255 0.70 28.12 -7.34
N LEU A 256 1.85 28.52 -7.88
CA LEU A 256 3.01 28.96 -7.11
C LEU A 256 2.73 30.24 -6.31
N ASP A 257 1.95 31.17 -6.85
CA ASP A 257 1.55 32.40 -6.16
C ASP A 257 0.63 32.11 -4.95
N GLY A 258 -0.10 30.98 -4.97
CA GLY A 258 -0.84 30.43 -3.83
C GLY A 258 0.01 29.79 -2.73
N HIS A 259 1.33 29.71 -2.90
CA HIS A 259 2.26 29.02 -1.99
C HIS A 259 3.46 29.91 -1.62
N PRO A 260 3.46 30.54 -0.42
CA PRO A 260 4.59 31.35 0.03
C PRO A 260 5.89 30.54 0.11
N LEU A 261 7.01 31.13 -0.34
CA LEU A 261 8.31 30.43 -0.39
C LEU A 261 8.76 29.94 1.00
N ALA A 262 8.58 30.77 2.03
CA ALA A 262 8.88 30.43 3.41
C ALA A 262 8.07 29.23 3.92
N ASP A 263 6.83 29.04 3.44
CA ASP A 263 5.99 27.89 3.81
C ASP A 263 6.45 26.62 3.09
N LEU A 264 6.87 26.72 1.82
CA LEU A 264 7.44 25.60 1.06
C LEU A 264 8.79 25.15 1.66
N CYS A 265 9.68 26.10 1.98
CA CYS A 265 10.97 25.83 2.63
C CYS A 265 10.78 25.18 4.02
N ARG A 266 9.85 25.71 4.83
CA ARG A 266 9.48 25.11 6.12
C ARG A 266 8.87 23.71 5.95
N ALA A 267 8.06 23.50 4.91
CA ALA A 267 7.45 22.21 4.65
C ALA A 267 8.50 21.14 4.29
N CYS A 268 9.51 21.46 3.50
CA CYS A 268 10.60 20.54 3.14
C CYS A 268 11.78 20.52 4.13
N GLU A 269 11.72 21.29 5.21
CA GLU A 269 12.76 21.42 6.25
C GLU A 269 14.14 21.87 5.72
N LEU A 270 14.15 22.73 4.70
CA LEU A 270 15.38 23.31 4.13
C LEU A 270 15.45 24.83 4.39
N PRO A 271 16.64 25.40 4.69
CA PRO A 271 16.86 26.84 4.70
C PRO A 271 16.52 27.48 3.34
N GLU A 272 15.99 28.70 3.35
CA GLU A 272 15.64 29.39 2.09
C GLU A 272 16.88 29.62 1.22
N ASP A 273 18.03 29.96 1.81
CA ASP A 273 19.30 30.13 1.08
C ASP A 273 19.77 28.83 0.39
N ASP A 274 19.51 27.67 0.99
CA ASP A 274 19.83 26.37 0.40
C ASP A 274 18.95 26.07 -0.81
N VAL A 275 17.66 26.39 -0.72
CA VAL A 275 16.70 26.27 -1.82
C VAL A 275 17.06 27.26 -2.94
N ARG A 276 17.35 28.53 -2.60
CA ARG A 276 17.77 29.55 -3.57
C ARG A 276 19.07 29.17 -4.28
N GLY A 277 20.07 28.70 -3.53
CA GLY A 277 21.33 28.21 -4.10
C GLY A 277 21.15 27.02 -5.04
N LEU A 278 20.26 26.07 -4.70
CA LEU A 278 19.94 24.92 -5.56
C LEU A 278 19.17 25.35 -6.83
N ALA A 279 18.18 26.23 -6.68
CA ALA A 279 17.38 26.77 -7.78
C ALA A 279 18.24 27.52 -8.81
N ARG A 280 19.06 28.47 -8.33
CA ARG A 280 20.04 29.21 -9.15
C ARG A 280 21.00 28.28 -9.86
N ALA A 281 21.57 27.30 -9.15
CA ALA A 281 22.51 26.35 -9.74
C ALA A 281 21.87 25.53 -10.87
N TYR A 282 20.61 25.11 -10.71
CA TYR A 282 19.89 24.33 -11.72
C TYR A 282 19.47 25.15 -12.94
N ALA A 283 18.98 26.38 -12.77
CA ALA A 283 18.57 27.23 -13.89
C ALA A 283 19.75 27.78 -14.70
N THR A 284 20.85 28.16 -14.04
CA THR A 284 22.01 28.81 -14.70
C THR A 284 23.04 27.84 -15.27
N THR A 285 23.12 26.59 -14.77
CA THR A 285 24.04 25.58 -15.32
C THR A 285 23.36 24.86 -16.49
N LYS A 286 23.63 25.25 -17.74
CA LYS A 286 23.03 24.63 -18.94
C LYS A 286 24.07 23.88 -19.78
N PRO A 287 23.81 22.62 -20.21
CA PRO A 287 22.67 21.77 -19.87
C PRO A 287 22.79 21.13 -18.47
N ALA A 288 21.65 20.88 -17.83
CA ALA A 288 21.54 20.07 -16.61
C ALA A 288 20.45 19.00 -16.72
N SER A 289 20.70 17.85 -16.11
CA SER A 289 19.78 16.71 -16.11
C SER A 289 19.29 16.36 -14.71
N ILE A 290 18.08 15.79 -14.62
CA ILE A 290 17.55 15.20 -13.39
C ILE A 290 17.38 13.70 -13.59
N LEU A 291 18.02 12.92 -12.73
CA LEU A 291 17.83 11.47 -12.64
C LEU A 291 16.94 11.16 -11.43
N LEU A 292 15.66 10.91 -11.71
CA LEU A 292 14.67 10.55 -10.70
C LEU A 292 14.80 9.08 -10.28
N GLY A 293 14.50 8.80 -9.02
CA GLY A 293 14.53 7.46 -8.45
C GLY A 293 13.18 6.88 -8.04
N TRP A 294 13.15 5.57 -7.83
CA TRP A 294 11.95 4.79 -7.57
C TRP A 294 11.32 5.05 -6.19
N GLY A 295 12.06 5.65 -5.25
CA GLY A 295 11.55 6.02 -3.93
C GLY A 295 10.37 7.00 -4.00
N LEU A 296 10.39 7.90 -5.00
CA LEU A 296 9.35 8.90 -5.22
C LEU A 296 7.99 8.31 -5.61
N ASN A 297 7.94 7.04 -6.06
CA ASN A 297 6.68 6.34 -6.38
C ASN A 297 5.94 5.79 -5.14
N LYS A 298 6.50 5.94 -3.94
CA LYS A 298 6.02 5.26 -2.71
C LYS A 298 5.12 6.13 -1.83
N TYR A 299 4.85 7.37 -2.24
CA TYR A 299 4.07 8.34 -1.47
C TYR A 299 2.63 8.44 -1.99
N GLN A 300 1.73 8.99 -1.16
CA GLN A 300 0.44 9.48 -1.66
C GLN A 300 0.71 10.70 -2.55
N HIS A 301 -0.02 10.84 -3.66
CA HIS A 301 0.20 11.92 -4.65
C HIS A 301 1.59 11.90 -5.30
N SER A 302 2.14 10.69 -5.51
CA SER A 302 3.46 10.53 -6.15
C SER A 302 3.49 11.08 -7.58
N ALA A 303 2.41 11.00 -8.35
CA ALA A 303 2.42 11.43 -9.76
C ALA A 303 2.65 12.95 -9.86
N GLU A 304 2.00 13.70 -8.97
CA GLU A 304 2.11 15.14 -8.82
C GLU A 304 3.55 15.58 -8.46
N ILE A 305 4.30 14.76 -7.72
CA ILE A 305 5.73 15.00 -7.46
C ILE A 305 6.53 14.97 -8.78
N PHE A 306 6.31 13.96 -9.63
CA PHE A 306 6.98 13.90 -10.95
C PHE A 306 6.67 15.16 -11.75
N ARG A 307 5.39 15.53 -11.87
CA ARG A 307 4.96 16.72 -12.62
C ARG A 307 5.61 18.03 -12.14
N CYS A 308 5.76 18.22 -10.83
CA CYS A 308 6.46 19.40 -10.30
C CYS A 308 7.96 19.44 -10.69
N VAL A 309 8.61 18.28 -10.83
CA VAL A 309 10.03 18.20 -11.23
C VAL A 309 10.19 18.23 -12.75
N ASP A 310 9.26 17.64 -13.50
CA ASP A 310 9.18 17.75 -14.96
C ASP A 310 8.99 19.23 -15.37
N ALA A 311 8.11 19.97 -14.66
CA ALA A 311 7.92 21.41 -14.82
C ALA A 311 9.18 22.24 -14.53
N LEU A 312 10.02 21.87 -13.54
CA LEU A 312 11.33 22.50 -13.33
C LEU A 312 12.25 22.34 -14.55
N GLY A 313 12.28 21.14 -15.15
CA GLY A 313 13.05 20.88 -16.36
C GLY A 313 12.60 21.73 -17.55
N ALA A 314 11.28 21.85 -17.75
CA ALA A 314 10.70 22.69 -18.79
C ALA A 314 11.00 24.18 -18.56
N LEU A 315 10.78 24.67 -17.33
CA LEU A 315 11.00 26.06 -16.92
C LEU A 315 12.44 26.54 -17.19
N CYS A 316 13.43 25.66 -17.05
CA CYS A 316 14.84 26.00 -17.25
C CYS A 316 15.35 25.76 -18.68
N GLY A 317 14.52 25.26 -19.60
CA GLY A 317 14.94 24.92 -20.96
C GLY A 317 15.79 23.65 -21.07
N HIS A 318 15.73 22.73 -20.09
CA HIS A 318 16.54 21.51 -20.09
C HIS A 318 15.88 20.33 -20.81
N ILE A 319 14.60 20.41 -21.20
CA ILE A 319 13.92 19.32 -21.91
C ILE A 319 14.32 19.30 -23.39
N GLY A 320 14.67 18.12 -23.91
CA GLY A 320 14.98 17.92 -25.33
C GLY A 320 16.39 18.33 -25.78
N VAL A 321 17.25 18.82 -24.88
CA VAL A 321 18.65 19.17 -25.19
C VAL A 321 19.65 18.07 -24.78
N PRO A 322 20.78 17.89 -25.49
CA PRO A 322 21.83 16.96 -25.11
C PRO A 322 22.35 17.24 -23.69
N GLY A 323 22.46 16.20 -22.86
CA GLY A 323 22.85 16.32 -21.44
C GLY A 323 21.77 16.93 -20.53
N GLY A 324 20.54 17.08 -21.02
CA GLY A 324 19.41 17.63 -20.29
C GLY A 324 18.42 16.58 -19.78
N GLY A 325 17.17 17.02 -19.59
CA GLY A 325 16.00 16.16 -19.41
C GLY A 325 15.76 15.67 -17.98
N VAL A 326 14.52 15.24 -17.73
CA VAL A 326 14.04 14.70 -16.45
C VAL A 326 13.68 13.23 -16.63
N SER A 327 14.57 12.34 -16.19
CA SER A 327 14.51 10.90 -16.49
C SER A 327 14.30 10.06 -15.23
N HIS A 328 13.14 9.41 -15.13
CA HIS A 328 12.94 8.30 -14.20
C HIS A 328 13.53 6.98 -14.77
N GLY A 329 13.19 6.66 -16.02
CA GLY A 329 13.71 5.52 -16.78
C GLY A 329 12.98 5.37 -18.13
N TYR A 330 13.20 4.28 -18.85
CA TYR A 330 12.76 4.12 -20.25
C TYR A 330 11.48 3.28 -20.38
N ASN A 331 10.79 3.40 -21.52
CA ASN A 331 9.63 2.57 -21.90
C ASN A 331 9.99 1.51 -22.95
N THR A 332 11.06 0.75 -22.74
CA THR A 332 11.62 -0.18 -23.74
C THR A 332 10.74 -1.38 -24.09
N GLN A 333 9.71 -1.70 -23.29
CA GLN A 333 8.65 -2.62 -23.74
C GLN A 333 7.84 -2.10 -24.94
N ARG A 334 8.07 -0.86 -25.41
CA ARG A 334 7.58 -0.35 -26.72
C ARG A 334 8.19 -1.07 -27.92
N HIS A 335 9.33 -1.73 -27.77
CA HIS A 335 10.04 -2.37 -28.89
C HIS A 335 9.47 -3.76 -29.25
N PHE A 336 8.60 -4.31 -28.39
CA PHE A 336 7.87 -5.55 -28.64
C PHE A 336 6.44 -5.26 -29.06
N ASP A 337 5.98 -5.95 -30.11
CA ASP A 337 4.59 -5.97 -30.50
C ASP A 337 3.73 -6.61 -29.38
N LYS A 338 2.80 -5.82 -28.82
CA LYS A 338 1.93 -6.26 -27.72
C LYS A 338 0.69 -7.01 -28.19
N THR A 339 0.39 -7.05 -29.49
CA THR A 339 -0.68 -7.90 -30.03
C THR A 339 -0.42 -9.38 -29.74
N VAL A 340 0.84 -9.76 -29.50
CA VAL A 340 1.23 -11.09 -29.02
C VAL A 340 0.51 -11.50 -27.73
N GLU A 341 0.14 -10.53 -26.86
CA GLU A 341 -0.63 -10.78 -25.63
C GLU A 341 -2.10 -11.19 -25.90
N ALA A 342 -2.60 -11.11 -27.14
CA ALA A 342 -3.97 -11.47 -27.55
C ALA A 342 -5.08 -10.84 -26.68
N ALA A 343 -4.92 -9.55 -26.33
CA ALA A 343 -5.83 -8.85 -25.43
C ALA A 343 -7.28 -8.76 -25.95
N ASP A 344 -7.46 -8.80 -27.27
CA ASP A 344 -8.75 -8.91 -27.98
C ASP A 344 -9.53 -10.19 -27.67
N ARG A 345 -8.83 -11.26 -27.24
CA ARG A 345 -9.43 -12.55 -26.91
C ARG A 345 -9.95 -12.61 -25.47
N ALA A 346 -9.55 -11.68 -24.61
CA ALA A 346 -10.07 -11.56 -23.27
C ALA A 346 -11.52 -11.04 -23.30
N ARG A 347 -12.47 -11.87 -22.85
CA ARG A 347 -13.90 -11.54 -22.72
C ARG A 347 -14.25 -11.06 -21.31
N HIS A 348 -13.46 -11.46 -20.31
CA HIS A 348 -13.69 -11.14 -18.90
C HIS A 348 -12.53 -10.33 -18.34
N HIS A 349 -12.85 -9.26 -17.63
CA HIS A 349 -11.88 -8.32 -17.09
C HIS A 349 -12.17 -7.99 -15.63
N ARG A 350 -11.22 -8.32 -14.74
CA ARG A 350 -11.14 -7.76 -13.39
C ARG A 350 -9.68 -7.47 -13.07
N ALA A 351 -9.39 -6.26 -12.59
CA ALA A 351 -8.04 -5.86 -12.27
C ALA A 351 -7.95 -5.30 -10.84
N ILE A 352 -7.15 -5.96 -10.00
CA ILE A 352 -6.89 -5.53 -8.62
C ILE A 352 -5.67 -4.59 -8.63
N PRO A 353 -5.77 -3.36 -8.08
CA PRO A 353 -4.61 -2.49 -7.95
C PRO A 353 -3.50 -3.18 -7.15
N GLU A 354 -2.31 -3.34 -7.73
CA GLU A 354 -1.21 -4.11 -7.13
C GLU A 354 -0.83 -3.67 -5.70
N PRO A 355 -0.81 -2.36 -5.34
CA PRO A 355 -0.58 -1.89 -3.97
C PRO A 355 -1.64 -2.33 -2.95
N LEU A 356 -2.81 -2.77 -3.43
CA LEU A 356 -3.97 -3.20 -2.64
C LEU A 356 -4.22 -4.71 -2.75
N LEU A 357 -3.27 -5.50 -3.28
CA LEU A 357 -3.43 -6.94 -3.54
C LEU A 357 -4.13 -7.70 -2.41
N GLY A 358 -3.66 -7.55 -1.16
CA GLY A 358 -4.25 -8.26 -0.02
C GLY A 358 -5.70 -7.85 0.30
N ARG A 359 -6.10 -6.60 0.00
CA ARG A 359 -7.52 -6.20 0.04
C ARG A 359 -8.27 -6.82 -1.11
N GLY A 360 -7.74 -6.75 -2.34
CA GLY A 360 -8.39 -7.33 -3.52
C GLY A 360 -8.65 -8.83 -3.41
N LEU A 361 -7.71 -9.60 -2.83
CA LEU A 361 -7.91 -11.04 -2.58
C LEU A 361 -9.07 -11.32 -1.61
N ARG A 362 -9.27 -10.46 -0.61
CA ARG A 362 -10.34 -10.59 0.42
C ARG A 362 -11.68 -10.02 -0.05
N ASP A 363 -11.64 -8.89 -0.75
CA ASP A 363 -12.81 -8.06 -1.09
C ASP A 363 -13.40 -8.41 -2.47
N ALA A 364 -12.69 -9.20 -3.30
CA ALA A 364 -13.21 -9.68 -4.56
C ALA A 364 -14.43 -10.57 -4.35
N GLN A 365 -15.54 -10.21 -5.02
CA GLN A 365 -16.80 -10.95 -5.04
C GLN A 365 -17.32 -11.05 -6.48
N GLN A 366 -18.36 -11.86 -6.69
CA GLN A 366 -19.06 -12.01 -7.98
C GLN A 366 -18.14 -12.31 -9.21
N PRO A 367 -17.40 -13.43 -9.23
CA PRO A 367 -17.20 -14.41 -8.16
C PRO A 367 -16.01 -14.03 -7.26
N PRO A 368 -15.92 -14.56 -6.03
CA PRO A 368 -14.68 -14.45 -5.24
C PRO A 368 -13.51 -15.12 -5.95
N ILE A 369 -12.29 -14.71 -5.59
CA ILE A 369 -11.08 -15.40 -6.07
C ILE A 369 -10.95 -16.71 -5.30
N ARG A 370 -10.82 -17.82 -6.04
CA ARG A 370 -10.66 -19.18 -5.50
C ARG A 370 -9.30 -19.76 -5.86
N MET A 371 -8.78 -19.43 -7.04
CA MET A 371 -7.48 -19.88 -7.52
C MET A 371 -6.53 -18.69 -7.72
N MET A 372 -5.26 -18.86 -7.38
CA MET A 372 -4.21 -17.91 -7.78
C MET A 372 -3.00 -18.64 -8.39
N PHE A 373 -2.60 -18.21 -9.58
CA PHE A 373 -1.40 -18.68 -10.28
C PHE A 373 -0.34 -17.58 -10.21
N VAL A 374 0.79 -17.88 -9.58
CA VAL A 374 1.89 -16.94 -9.32
C VAL A 374 3.13 -17.38 -10.08
N ASN A 375 3.65 -16.52 -10.96
CA ASN A 375 4.96 -16.74 -11.58
C ASN A 375 5.78 -15.44 -11.63
N SER A 376 7.11 -15.55 -11.62
CA SER A 376 8.03 -14.39 -11.66
C SER A 376 7.74 -13.30 -10.59
N GLY A 377 7.27 -13.69 -9.39
CA GLY A 377 6.98 -12.78 -8.28
C GLY A 377 6.86 -13.47 -6.92
N ASN A 378 6.94 -12.71 -5.83
CA ASN A 378 6.76 -13.20 -4.45
C ASN A 378 5.82 -12.22 -3.70
N PRO A 379 4.50 -12.23 -3.99
CA PRO A 379 3.56 -11.23 -3.50
C PRO A 379 3.50 -11.11 -1.97
N VAL A 380 3.70 -12.19 -1.20
CA VAL A 380 3.75 -12.12 0.28
C VAL A 380 4.85 -11.17 0.75
N ASN A 381 6.07 -11.31 0.21
CA ASN A 381 7.20 -10.46 0.57
C ASN A 381 7.11 -9.05 -0.04
N GLN A 382 6.64 -8.97 -1.28
CA GLN A 382 6.82 -7.80 -2.14
C GLN A 382 5.68 -6.79 -2.07
N SER A 383 4.43 -7.23 -1.87
CA SER A 383 3.27 -6.34 -1.85
C SER A 383 3.06 -5.66 -0.49
N PRO A 384 2.48 -4.44 -0.47
CA PRO A 384 2.14 -3.75 0.77
C PRO A 384 1.18 -4.57 1.65
N ASN A 385 1.38 -4.49 2.97
CA ASN A 385 0.63 -5.27 3.95
C ASN A 385 0.73 -6.80 3.70
N SER A 386 1.96 -7.31 3.69
CA SER A 386 2.33 -8.74 3.58
C SER A 386 1.42 -9.67 4.38
N ASN A 387 1.08 -9.33 5.63
CA ASN A 387 0.21 -10.12 6.49
C ASN A 387 -1.22 -10.26 5.94
N LEU A 388 -1.73 -9.25 5.23
CA LEU A 388 -3.03 -9.32 4.57
C LEU A 388 -2.96 -10.11 3.26
N VAL A 389 -1.85 -10.00 2.51
CA VAL A 389 -1.61 -10.81 1.30
C VAL A 389 -1.50 -12.30 1.65
N ALA A 390 -0.72 -12.63 2.69
CA ALA A 390 -0.60 -13.97 3.25
C ALA A 390 -1.95 -14.56 3.68
N ARG A 391 -2.78 -13.79 4.41
CA ARG A 391 -4.14 -14.22 4.78
C ARG A 391 -5.05 -14.39 3.57
N GLY A 392 -4.93 -13.53 2.56
CA GLY A 392 -5.67 -13.66 1.30
C GLY A 392 -5.34 -14.98 0.60
N LEU A 393 -4.04 -15.28 0.43
CA LEU A 393 -3.57 -16.54 -0.15
C LEU A 393 -3.98 -17.78 0.66
N ALA A 394 -3.91 -17.71 1.99
CA ALA A 394 -4.32 -18.80 2.89
C ALA A 394 -5.83 -19.11 2.83
N GLY A 395 -6.65 -18.17 2.34
CA GLY A 395 -8.08 -18.36 2.14
C GLY A 395 -8.48 -18.87 0.75
N LEU A 396 -7.51 -19.09 -0.15
CA LEU A 396 -7.77 -19.60 -1.50
C LEU A 396 -7.84 -21.14 -1.51
N GLU A 397 -8.71 -21.67 -2.36
CA GLU A 397 -8.91 -23.11 -2.55
C GLU A 397 -7.76 -23.78 -3.31
N PHE A 398 -7.06 -23.02 -4.17
CA PHE A 398 -5.93 -23.55 -4.94
C PHE A 398 -4.91 -22.47 -5.28
N VAL A 399 -3.63 -22.74 -5.01
CA VAL A 399 -2.52 -21.80 -5.28
C VAL A 399 -1.38 -22.53 -5.96
N VAL A 400 -0.95 -22.00 -7.10
CA VAL A 400 0.20 -22.51 -7.87
C VAL A 400 1.32 -21.48 -7.83
N VAL A 401 2.53 -21.91 -7.49
CA VAL A 401 3.73 -21.05 -7.49
C VAL A 401 4.76 -21.62 -8.46
N VAL A 402 5.19 -20.79 -9.41
CA VAL A 402 6.28 -21.06 -10.35
C VAL A 402 7.50 -20.25 -9.92
N ASP A 403 8.51 -20.91 -9.34
CA ASP A 403 9.74 -20.27 -8.87
C ASP A 403 10.94 -21.25 -8.86
N GLN A 404 12.12 -20.78 -8.47
CA GLN A 404 13.35 -21.58 -8.35
C GLN A 404 13.54 -22.15 -6.93
N VAL A 405 12.93 -21.50 -5.93
CA VAL A 405 13.04 -21.85 -4.51
C VAL A 405 11.68 -21.73 -3.83
N LEU A 406 11.48 -22.42 -2.71
CA LEU A 406 10.30 -22.23 -1.86
C LEU A 406 10.39 -20.85 -1.20
N THR A 407 9.62 -19.89 -1.71
CA THR A 407 9.54 -18.51 -1.20
C THR A 407 8.45 -18.35 -0.14
N ASP A 408 8.38 -17.21 0.54
CA ASP A 408 7.28 -16.82 1.45
C ASP A 408 5.87 -16.97 0.82
N THR A 409 5.75 -16.96 -0.52
CA THR A 409 4.47 -17.23 -1.21
C THR A 409 4.21 -18.74 -1.40
N ALA A 410 5.26 -19.57 -1.51
CA ALA A 410 5.15 -21.02 -1.60
C ALA A 410 4.66 -21.68 -0.29
N ASP A 411 4.77 -20.99 0.85
CA ASP A 411 4.15 -21.41 2.11
C ASP A 411 2.62 -21.55 2.00
N TYR A 412 1.99 -20.86 1.04
CA TYR A 412 0.56 -20.92 0.75
C TYR A 412 0.23 -21.73 -0.52
N ALA A 413 1.25 -22.28 -1.19
CA ALA A 413 1.08 -23.02 -2.43
C ALA A 413 0.63 -24.46 -2.19
N HIS A 414 -0.28 -24.91 -3.06
CA HIS A 414 -0.77 -26.29 -3.14
C HIS A 414 0.07 -27.10 -4.15
N VAL A 415 0.54 -26.45 -5.21
CA VAL A 415 1.48 -26.98 -6.21
C VAL A 415 2.62 -25.99 -6.41
N PHE A 416 3.85 -26.49 -6.44
CA PHE A 416 5.06 -25.75 -6.78
C PHE A 416 5.67 -26.32 -8.07
N LEU A 417 5.97 -25.45 -9.02
CA LEU A 417 6.56 -25.82 -10.32
C LEU A 417 7.96 -25.18 -10.46
N PRO A 418 9.04 -25.97 -10.61
CA PRO A 418 10.40 -25.46 -10.67
C PRO A 418 10.71 -24.78 -12.00
N THR A 419 10.99 -23.48 -11.97
CA THR A 419 11.37 -22.72 -13.17
C THR A 419 12.88 -22.66 -13.43
N THR A 420 13.25 -22.45 -14.69
CA THR A 420 14.63 -22.21 -15.13
C THR A 420 15.21 -20.90 -14.59
N THR A 421 16.53 -20.82 -14.62
CA THR A 421 17.31 -19.58 -14.57
C THR A 421 17.59 -19.09 -15.99
N PHE A 422 18.02 -17.83 -16.16
CA PHE A 422 18.35 -17.27 -17.47
C PHE A 422 19.55 -17.94 -18.17
N LEU A 423 20.30 -18.79 -17.46
CA LEU A 423 21.39 -19.58 -18.04
C LEU A 423 20.88 -20.91 -18.66
N GLU A 424 19.60 -21.22 -18.50
CA GLU A 424 18.96 -22.48 -18.88
C GLU A 424 17.77 -22.29 -19.83
N GLU A 425 17.52 -21.06 -20.31
CA GLU A 425 16.43 -20.73 -21.23
C GLU A 425 16.87 -19.74 -22.31
N GLU A 426 16.14 -19.70 -23.43
CA GLU A 426 16.29 -18.64 -24.44
C GLU A 426 15.22 -17.55 -24.26
N ASP A 427 15.64 -16.28 -24.36
CA ASP A 427 14.76 -15.11 -24.33
C ASP A 427 15.41 -13.88 -25.01
N MET A 428 14.70 -12.77 -25.09
CA MET A 428 15.22 -11.44 -25.43
C MET A 428 14.98 -10.46 -24.28
N LEU A 429 16.02 -9.73 -23.90
CA LEU A 429 16.01 -8.78 -22.80
C LEU A 429 15.89 -7.34 -23.31
N VAL A 430 15.00 -6.56 -22.68
CA VAL A 430 15.00 -5.09 -22.79
C VAL A 430 15.29 -4.47 -21.44
N SER A 431 16.19 -3.49 -21.38
CA SER A 431 16.48 -2.79 -20.13
C SER A 431 15.52 -1.64 -19.87
N TRP A 432 15.13 -1.39 -18.63
CA TRP A 432 14.41 -0.17 -18.25
C TRP A 432 15.34 0.99 -17.88
N GLY A 433 16.65 0.85 -18.11
CA GLY A 433 17.71 1.84 -17.89
C GLY A 433 18.60 2.19 -19.09
N HIS A 434 18.42 1.57 -20.26
CA HIS A 434 19.07 1.94 -21.54
C HIS A 434 18.30 1.32 -22.73
N ASN A 435 18.59 1.76 -23.97
CA ASN A 435 17.86 1.35 -25.18
C ASN A 435 18.36 0.07 -25.87
N ILE A 436 19.26 -0.70 -25.24
CA ILE A 436 19.88 -1.90 -25.83
C ILE A 436 18.95 -3.12 -25.67
N ILE A 437 18.83 -3.93 -26.73
CA ILE A 437 18.15 -5.23 -26.72
C ILE A 437 19.23 -6.32 -26.61
N GLY A 438 19.19 -7.12 -25.54
CA GLY A 438 20.15 -8.19 -25.28
C GLY A 438 19.59 -9.57 -25.62
N GLY A 439 20.39 -10.44 -26.25
CA GLY A 439 20.04 -11.85 -26.39
C GLY A 439 20.25 -12.60 -25.06
N VAL A 440 19.26 -13.35 -24.60
CA VAL A 440 19.41 -14.34 -23.54
C VAL A 440 19.54 -15.69 -24.24
N ASN A 441 20.78 -16.15 -24.42
CA ASN A 441 21.05 -17.46 -25.01
C ASN A 441 21.17 -18.51 -23.89
N GLN A 442 20.63 -19.70 -24.13
CA GLN A 442 20.77 -20.84 -23.24
C GLN A 442 22.26 -21.23 -23.12
N VAL A 443 22.78 -21.27 -21.89
CA VAL A 443 24.19 -21.54 -21.60
C VAL A 443 24.41 -23.02 -21.24
N ILE A 444 23.48 -23.61 -20.50
CA ILE A 444 23.47 -25.01 -20.07
C ILE A 444 22.07 -25.62 -20.25
N GLU A 445 21.97 -26.94 -20.19
CA GLU A 445 20.66 -27.60 -20.07
C GLU A 445 20.01 -27.28 -18.72
N PRO A 446 18.67 -27.25 -18.63
CA PRO A 446 17.96 -27.07 -17.37
C PRO A 446 18.39 -28.08 -16.32
N VAL A 447 18.80 -27.60 -15.14
CA VAL A 447 19.23 -28.48 -14.05
C VAL A 447 18.01 -29.24 -13.49
N GLY A 448 18.16 -30.56 -13.40
CA GLY A 448 17.11 -31.47 -12.94
C GLY A 448 15.90 -31.49 -13.88
N GLU A 449 14.70 -31.34 -13.33
CA GLU A 449 13.47 -31.26 -14.10
C GLU A 449 12.97 -29.81 -14.23
N SER A 450 13.81 -28.79 -14.01
CA SER A 450 13.41 -27.38 -14.18
C SER A 450 12.89 -27.09 -15.60
N ARG A 451 11.87 -26.24 -15.77
CA ARG A 451 11.30 -25.86 -17.08
C ARG A 451 10.96 -24.38 -17.14
N SER A 452 11.11 -23.74 -18.30
CA SER A 452 10.79 -22.32 -18.46
C SER A 452 9.30 -22.00 -18.29
N ASP A 453 8.99 -20.77 -17.86
CA ASP A 453 7.61 -20.26 -17.79
C ASP A 453 6.86 -20.53 -19.11
N LEU A 454 7.49 -20.28 -20.26
CA LEU A 454 6.89 -20.52 -21.58
C LEU A 454 6.57 -22.00 -21.80
N TRP A 455 7.49 -22.91 -21.47
CA TRP A 455 7.22 -24.34 -21.59
C TRP A 455 6.05 -24.77 -20.71
N ILE A 456 5.97 -24.28 -19.47
CA ILE A 456 4.88 -24.58 -18.54
C ILE A 456 3.54 -24.11 -19.12
N PHE A 457 3.45 -22.86 -19.60
CA PHE A 457 2.22 -22.35 -20.23
C PHE A 457 1.86 -23.08 -21.52
N GLN A 458 2.83 -23.53 -22.33
CA GLN A 458 2.56 -24.34 -23.52
C GLN A 458 1.99 -25.73 -23.19
N ARG A 459 2.54 -26.44 -22.20
CA ARG A 459 2.02 -27.76 -21.81
C ARG A 459 0.65 -27.67 -21.11
N LEU A 460 0.38 -26.57 -20.40
CA LEU A 460 -0.96 -26.26 -19.89
C LEU A 460 -1.94 -25.93 -21.04
N ALA A 461 -1.49 -25.19 -22.07
CA ALA A 461 -2.31 -24.83 -23.22
C ALA A 461 -2.80 -26.06 -24.00
N GLU A 462 -1.93 -27.05 -24.21
CA GLU A 462 -2.28 -28.34 -24.81
C GLU A 462 -3.40 -29.05 -24.03
N ARG A 463 -3.26 -29.14 -22.71
CA ARG A 463 -4.25 -29.76 -21.79
C ARG A 463 -5.59 -29.01 -21.69
N LEU A 464 -5.61 -27.74 -22.12
CA LEU A 464 -6.78 -26.86 -22.11
C LEU A 464 -7.35 -26.61 -23.52
N GLY A 465 -6.85 -27.29 -24.55
CA GLY A 465 -7.37 -27.20 -25.92
C GLY A 465 -6.94 -25.96 -26.71
N ILE A 466 -6.04 -25.13 -26.17
CA ILE A 466 -5.50 -23.92 -26.83
C ILE A 466 -4.02 -24.06 -27.23
N GLY A 467 -3.48 -25.28 -27.21
CA GLY A 467 -2.09 -25.60 -27.55
C GLY A 467 -1.59 -24.98 -28.87
N PRO A 468 -2.32 -25.10 -30.00
CA PRO A 468 -1.93 -24.50 -31.27
C PRO A 468 -1.75 -22.98 -31.23
N GLU A 469 -2.53 -22.26 -30.40
CA GLU A 469 -2.45 -20.79 -30.28
C GLU A 469 -1.26 -20.32 -29.43
N MET A 470 -0.58 -21.25 -28.74
CA MET A 470 0.62 -21.03 -27.92
C MET A 470 1.88 -21.73 -28.49
N ALA A 471 1.76 -22.41 -29.62
CA ALA A 471 2.84 -23.17 -30.24
C ALA A 471 3.97 -22.27 -30.79
N GLY A 472 5.17 -22.83 -30.89
CA GLY A 472 6.36 -22.17 -31.45
C GLY A 472 7.53 -22.06 -30.46
N ALA A 473 8.71 -21.76 -31.01
CA ALA A 473 9.93 -21.50 -30.25
C ALA A 473 10.00 -20.03 -29.77
N PRO A 474 10.79 -19.70 -28.72
CA PRO A 474 10.95 -18.32 -28.19
C PRO A 474 11.16 -17.23 -29.24
N ARG A 475 11.85 -17.55 -30.33
CA ARG A 475 12.25 -16.62 -31.41
C ARG A 475 11.14 -16.35 -32.45
N GLY A 476 10.07 -17.14 -32.48
CA GLY A 476 9.03 -17.09 -33.52
C GLY A 476 7.95 -16.01 -33.36
N PRO A 477 7.32 -15.84 -32.18
CA PRO A 477 6.20 -14.92 -32.00
C PRO A 477 6.58 -13.44 -31.84
N LEU A 478 7.83 -13.15 -31.48
CA LEU A 478 8.26 -11.83 -31.03
C LEU A 478 8.92 -11.06 -32.17
N ARG A 479 8.10 -10.47 -33.05
CA ARG A 479 8.58 -9.47 -34.01
C ARG A 479 9.03 -8.23 -33.26
N VAL A 480 10.34 -7.98 -33.24
CA VAL A 480 10.90 -6.68 -32.86
C VAL A 480 10.51 -5.68 -33.95
N HIS A 481 9.94 -4.54 -33.57
CA HIS A 481 9.68 -3.45 -34.51
C HIS A 481 11.02 -2.81 -34.94
N HIS A 482 11.65 -3.39 -35.97
CA HIS A 482 12.79 -2.79 -36.66
C HIS A 482 12.36 -1.57 -37.48
N ARG A 483 12.05 -0.45 -36.81
CA ARG A 483 12.44 0.86 -37.37
C ARG A 483 13.96 0.94 -37.18
N ALA A 484 14.69 0.35 -38.13
CA ALA A 484 16.14 0.47 -38.14
C ALA A 484 16.48 1.97 -38.19
N PRO A 485 17.27 2.52 -37.26
CA PRO A 485 17.90 3.80 -37.52
C PRO A 485 18.78 3.57 -38.75
N ALA A 486 18.50 4.27 -39.84
CA ALA A 486 19.43 4.33 -40.97
C ALA A 486 20.80 4.69 -40.39
N ARG A 487 21.86 3.94 -40.76
CA ARG A 487 23.22 4.13 -40.24
C ARG A 487 23.55 5.61 -40.19
N ALA A 488 23.57 6.21 -39.00
CA ALA A 488 23.89 7.61 -38.86
C ALA A 488 25.34 7.81 -39.32
N PRO A 489 25.61 8.61 -40.37
CA PRO A 489 26.94 9.12 -40.62
C PRO A 489 27.35 9.95 -39.40
N ARG A 490 28.65 10.05 -39.13
CA ARG A 490 29.16 10.93 -38.07
C ARG A 490 28.59 12.34 -38.24
N ALA A 491 28.00 12.87 -37.18
CA ALA A 491 27.57 14.26 -37.00
C ALA A 491 26.56 14.82 -38.03
N ALA A 492 25.27 14.55 -37.82
CA ALA A 492 24.18 15.42 -38.27
C ALA A 492 23.01 15.39 -37.28
N ARG A 493 22.41 16.56 -37.00
CA ARG A 493 21.19 16.67 -36.17
C ARG A 493 19.99 16.16 -36.98
N LEU A 494 19.16 15.30 -36.39
CA LEU A 494 17.83 14.98 -36.91
C LEU A 494 16.79 15.92 -36.27
N PRO A 495 16.06 16.74 -37.04
CA PRO A 495 14.84 17.37 -36.55
C PRO A 495 13.71 16.32 -36.50
N LEU A 496 12.99 16.25 -35.38
CA LEU A 496 11.74 15.50 -35.30
C LEU A 496 10.61 16.43 -35.70
N ASP A 497 9.92 16.15 -36.82
CA ASP A 497 8.67 16.84 -37.18
C ASP A 497 7.54 16.33 -36.25
N PRO A 498 6.85 17.21 -35.49
CA PRO A 498 5.83 16.77 -34.53
C PRO A 498 4.49 16.32 -35.13
N ARG A 499 4.32 16.33 -36.46
CA ARG A 499 2.97 16.31 -37.08
C ARG A 499 2.37 14.92 -37.35
N ASP A 500 3.20 13.88 -37.49
CA ASP A 500 2.75 12.54 -37.87
C ASP A 500 2.86 11.52 -36.72
N GLU A 501 2.00 11.66 -35.69
CA GLU A 501 1.31 10.58 -34.96
C GLU A 501 0.49 11.16 -33.78
N LEU A 502 -0.76 10.71 -33.62
CA LEU A 502 -1.70 11.03 -32.52
C LEU A 502 -2.32 12.45 -32.47
N GLN A 503 -3.32 12.69 -33.33
CA GLN A 503 -4.45 13.54 -32.95
C GLN A 503 -5.28 12.83 -31.85
N GLN A 504 -4.99 13.11 -30.59
CA GLN A 504 -5.92 12.92 -29.48
C GLN A 504 -6.11 14.27 -28.78
N GLU A 505 -7.36 14.69 -28.60
CA GLU A 505 -7.68 15.96 -27.95
C GLU A 505 -7.16 15.96 -26.50
N VAL A 506 -6.19 16.83 -26.22
CA VAL A 506 -5.73 17.07 -24.85
C VAL A 506 -6.81 17.89 -24.14
N ALA A 507 -7.66 17.21 -23.38
CA ALA A 507 -8.65 17.86 -22.55
C ALA A 507 -8.00 18.86 -21.58
N PRO A 508 -8.59 20.06 -21.37
CA PRO A 508 -8.02 21.07 -20.48
C PRO A 508 -7.91 20.56 -19.04
N LEU A 509 -6.92 21.09 -18.30
CA LEU A 509 -6.66 20.72 -16.92
C LEU A 509 -7.94 20.85 -16.06
N PRO A 510 -8.44 19.77 -15.45
CA PRO A 510 -9.51 19.89 -14.46
C PRO A 510 -8.97 20.66 -13.25
N ALA A 511 -9.79 21.58 -12.72
CA ALA A 511 -9.44 22.37 -11.55
C ALA A 511 -9.02 21.46 -10.36
N PRO A 512 -8.12 21.94 -9.46
CA PRO A 512 -7.64 21.12 -8.34
C PRO A 512 -8.80 20.54 -7.53
N ARG A 513 -8.87 19.20 -7.45
CA ARG A 513 -9.93 18.52 -6.70
C ARG A 513 -9.99 19.05 -5.27
N GLU A 514 -11.21 19.24 -4.78
CA GLU A 514 -11.50 19.63 -3.40
C GLU A 514 -10.72 18.71 -2.43
N GLY A 515 -9.97 19.32 -1.51
CA GLY A 515 -9.14 18.58 -0.55
C GLY A 515 -7.76 18.10 -1.05
N SER A 516 -7.35 18.38 -2.30
CA SER A 516 -5.93 18.26 -2.68
C SER A 516 -5.04 19.20 -1.85
N PRO A 517 -3.72 18.94 -1.68
CA PRO A 517 -2.82 19.88 -0.98
C PRO A 517 -2.83 21.28 -1.60
N LEU A 518 -2.95 21.35 -2.92
CA LEU A 518 -3.06 22.57 -3.72
C LEU A 518 -4.38 23.32 -3.40
N HIS A 519 -5.51 22.61 -3.34
CA HIS A 519 -6.80 23.19 -2.92
C HIS A 519 -6.79 23.69 -1.47
N ARG A 520 -6.13 22.97 -0.56
CA ARG A 520 -6.12 23.30 0.89
C ARG A 520 -5.36 24.59 1.22
N LEU A 521 -4.48 25.07 0.35
CA LEU A 521 -3.68 26.29 0.59
C LEU A 521 -4.30 27.54 -0.06
N GLY A 522 -5.15 27.39 -1.08
CA GLY A 522 -5.91 28.50 -1.67
C GLY A 522 -7.18 28.92 -0.90
N ALA A 523 -7.73 28.03 -0.06
CA ALA A 523 -9.03 28.23 0.58
C ALA A 523 -9.05 29.28 1.71
N ASP A 524 -7.89 29.63 2.28
CA ASP A 524 -7.80 30.40 3.54
C ASP A 524 -7.66 31.92 3.36
N ARG A 525 -7.67 32.43 2.11
CA ARG A 525 -7.51 33.87 1.82
C ARG A 525 -8.71 34.54 1.15
N ASN A 526 -9.77 33.80 0.81
CA ASN A 526 -10.89 34.33 0.02
C ASN A 526 -12.20 34.57 0.82
N ARG A 527 -12.18 34.43 2.15
CA ARG A 527 -13.36 34.73 3.00
C ARG A 527 -13.50 36.20 3.41
N ASP A 528 -12.43 37.00 3.36
CA ASP A 528 -12.40 38.37 3.94
C ASP A 528 -12.69 39.52 2.96
N ARG A 529 -13.05 39.25 1.71
CA ARG A 529 -13.37 40.31 0.71
C ARG A 529 -14.82 40.37 0.24
N ARG A 530 -15.76 39.66 0.89
CA ARG A 530 -17.20 39.71 0.56
C ARG A 530 -18.11 39.81 1.79
N ARG A 531 -17.94 40.84 2.63
CA ARG A 531 -18.94 41.25 3.64
C ARG A 531 -18.78 42.69 4.17
N VAL A 532 -18.60 43.67 3.28
CA VAL A 532 -18.77 45.10 3.60
C VAL A 532 -19.94 45.66 2.79
N ARG A 533 -21.15 45.62 3.40
CA ARG A 533 -22.34 46.47 3.16
C ARG A 533 -23.57 45.84 3.86
N HIS A 534 -23.69 46.04 5.18
CA HIS A 534 -24.88 46.61 5.83
C HIS A 534 -24.87 46.40 7.36
N ARG A 535 -25.28 47.47 8.06
CA ARG A 535 -25.67 47.55 9.48
C ARG A 535 -24.59 47.26 10.54
N GLU A 536 -23.96 48.37 10.91
CA GLU A 536 -23.69 48.75 12.29
C GLU A 536 -24.91 48.46 13.21
N ARG A 537 -24.65 48.02 14.45
CA ARG A 537 -25.21 48.65 15.68
C ARG A 537 -24.60 48.06 16.96
N ARG A 538 -24.05 48.96 17.79
CA ARG A 538 -23.81 48.86 19.25
C ARG A 538 -22.71 47.89 19.77
N ALA A 539 -21.51 48.47 19.90
CA ALA A 539 -20.73 48.65 21.14
C ALA A 539 -20.68 47.56 22.22
N GLY A 540 -19.47 47.23 22.67
CA GLY A 540 -19.19 46.38 23.85
C GLY A 540 -17.71 45.96 23.97
N ASP A 541 -16.84 46.91 24.32
CA ASP A 541 -15.50 46.81 24.94
C ASP A 541 -14.37 45.89 24.40
N HIS A 542 -13.19 46.52 24.29
CA HIS A 542 -11.85 45.93 24.21
C HIS A 542 -11.25 45.80 25.64
N PRO A 543 -10.35 44.84 25.93
CA PRO A 543 -8.92 45.12 25.65
C PRO A 543 -8.07 43.92 25.15
N LEU A 544 -7.01 44.27 24.42
CA LEU A 544 -5.79 43.48 24.18
C LEU A 544 -4.78 43.74 25.33
N PRO A 545 -3.57 43.13 25.41
CA PRO A 545 -3.04 41.91 24.78
C PRO A 545 -2.43 40.90 25.81
N GLY A 546 -1.95 39.73 25.35
CA GLY A 546 -1.12 38.81 26.15
C GLY A 546 -0.08 38.06 25.28
N ARG A 547 1.19 38.06 25.69
CA ARG A 547 2.34 37.65 24.84
C ARG A 547 3.26 36.66 25.59
N ALA A 548 3.41 35.43 25.06
CA ALA A 548 4.43 34.42 25.43
C ALA A 548 4.34 33.87 26.90
N PRO A 549 5.00 32.74 27.28
CA PRO A 549 6.14 32.06 26.65
C PRO A 549 5.92 30.60 26.21
N GLY A 550 6.93 30.04 25.53
CA GLY A 550 6.87 28.69 24.93
C GLY A 550 7.37 27.56 25.83
N GLY A 551 7.11 26.32 25.39
CA GLY A 551 7.70 25.10 25.93
C GLY A 551 8.35 24.28 24.83
N GLY A 552 9.68 24.19 24.83
CA GLY A 552 10.42 23.25 23.99
C GLY A 552 10.49 21.85 24.64
N GLY A 553 10.46 20.80 23.82
CA GLY A 553 10.57 19.41 24.31
C GLY A 553 10.62 18.41 23.16
N ALA A 554 11.75 17.69 23.03
CA ALA A 554 12.04 16.84 21.88
C ALA A 554 11.54 15.39 22.03
N GLY A 555 11.43 14.66 20.91
CA GLY A 555 11.16 13.21 20.89
C GLY A 555 11.21 12.62 19.48
N GLY A 556 12.39 12.13 19.06
CA GLY A 556 12.67 11.81 17.66
C GLY A 556 11.89 10.64 17.05
N ARG A 557 11.60 10.73 15.75
CA ARG A 557 11.09 9.64 14.91
C ARG A 557 11.94 9.52 13.65
N ALA A 558 12.65 8.41 13.49
CA ALA A 558 13.37 8.12 12.26
C ALA A 558 12.41 7.59 11.19
N HIS A 559 12.43 8.19 9.99
CA HIS A 559 11.83 7.59 8.81
C HIS A 559 12.75 6.50 8.25
N TRP A 560 12.17 5.44 7.68
CA TRP A 560 12.90 4.23 7.29
C TRP A 560 13.30 4.26 5.80
N PRO A 561 14.56 4.54 5.44
CA PRO A 561 15.08 4.14 4.13
C PRO A 561 15.09 2.61 4.02
N ARG A 562 14.94 2.10 2.80
CA ARG A 562 15.22 0.69 2.49
C ARG A 562 16.54 0.60 1.73
N HIS A 563 17.45 -0.20 2.26
CA HIS A 563 18.69 -0.59 1.58
C HIS A 563 18.45 -1.72 0.56
N GLY A 564 19.29 -1.76 -0.47
CA GLY A 564 19.06 -2.51 -1.69
C GLY A 564 19.36 -4.01 -1.61
N HIS A 565 18.37 -4.82 -1.22
CA HIS A 565 18.23 -6.19 -1.72
C HIS A 565 17.02 -6.24 -2.67
N HIS A 566 17.17 -6.82 -3.86
CA HIS A 566 16.04 -6.97 -4.79
C HIS A 566 15.00 -7.93 -4.19
N ALA A 567 13.89 -7.35 -3.73
CA ALA A 567 12.57 -7.97 -3.62
C ALA A 567 12.57 -9.42 -3.06
N GLY A 568 13.22 -9.63 -1.91
CA GLY A 568 13.13 -10.87 -1.12
C GLY A 568 13.92 -12.09 -1.62
N ARG A 569 14.50 -12.07 -2.84
CA ARG A 569 15.12 -13.27 -3.46
C ARG A 569 16.58 -13.56 -3.06
N HIS A 570 17.16 -12.75 -2.18
CA HIS A 570 18.61 -12.74 -1.83
C HIS A 570 18.89 -12.67 -0.31
N LEU A 571 18.06 -13.31 0.52
CA LEU A 571 18.43 -13.55 1.93
C LEU A 571 19.37 -14.77 1.99
N ASP A 572 20.60 -14.53 2.44
CA ASP A 572 21.73 -15.43 2.20
C ASP A 572 21.93 -16.48 3.30
N GLN A 573 21.81 -17.75 2.90
CA GLN A 573 22.70 -18.89 3.18
C GLN A 573 23.53 -18.91 4.49
N ALA A 574 23.41 -20.02 5.23
CA ALA A 574 24.45 -20.49 6.15
C ALA A 574 24.42 -22.03 6.23
N ARG A 575 25.55 -22.74 6.06
CA ARG A 575 26.55 -22.85 7.15
C ARG A 575 27.90 -23.47 6.74
N ARG A 576 28.92 -23.11 7.55
CA ARG A 576 30.24 -23.76 7.77
C ARG A 576 31.28 -23.70 6.62
N GLY A 577 31.97 -22.58 6.49
CA GLY A 577 33.29 -22.55 5.82
C GLY A 577 33.80 -21.15 5.45
N ARG A 578 34.64 -20.56 6.31
CA ARG A 578 35.59 -19.46 6.03
C ARG A 578 35.27 -18.50 4.84
N GLN A 579 34.55 -17.40 5.08
CA GLN A 579 34.95 -16.02 4.69
C GLN A 579 34.01 -14.96 5.30
N ARG A 580 34.34 -13.67 5.11
CA ARG A 580 33.83 -12.55 5.93
C ARG A 580 32.31 -12.30 5.72
N PRO A 581 31.51 -12.17 6.79
CA PRO A 581 30.06 -12.07 6.67
C PRO A 581 29.55 -10.64 6.89
N ASP A 582 28.75 -10.12 5.96
CA ASP A 582 27.90 -8.96 6.24
C ASP A 582 26.63 -9.44 6.97
N ARG A 583 26.58 -9.25 8.30
CA ARG A 583 25.64 -9.97 9.19
C ARG A 583 24.36 -9.18 9.48
N GLY A 584 23.37 -9.33 8.60
CA GLY A 584 21.96 -9.06 8.88
C GLY A 584 21.45 -7.69 8.43
N HIS A 585 20.16 -7.43 8.64
CA HIS A 585 19.55 -6.15 8.29
C HIS A 585 20.11 -5.03 9.16
N HIS A 586 20.82 -4.08 8.54
CA HIS A 586 21.37 -2.91 9.22
C HIS A 586 20.32 -1.81 9.36
N VAL A 587 20.25 -1.22 10.56
CA VAL A 587 19.40 -0.07 10.88
C VAL A 587 20.29 1.17 10.98
N GLN A 588 20.10 2.12 10.07
CA GLN A 588 20.88 3.35 10.04
C GLN A 588 20.18 4.42 10.90
N LEU A 589 20.91 4.94 11.90
CA LEU A 589 20.48 6.02 12.78
C LEU A 589 21.48 7.19 12.67
N ARG A 590 21.04 8.44 12.92
CA ARG A 590 21.96 9.59 12.89
C ARG A 590 22.87 9.61 14.14
N PRO A 591 24.15 10.05 14.05
CA PRO A 591 25.09 10.04 15.17
C PRO A 591 24.75 10.97 16.34
N ASP A 592 23.93 11.99 16.12
CA ASP A 592 23.47 12.99 17.10
C ASP A 592 22.29 12.49 17.96
N GLY A 593 21.65 11.40 17.56
CA GLY A 593 20.62 10.71 18.35
C GLY A 593 21.22 10.06 19.59
N ARG A 594 21.23 10.79 20.72
CA ARG A 594 21.75 10.35 22.02
C ARG A 594 21.09 9.05 22.53
N LEU A 595 21.67 7.91 22.18
CA LEU A 595 21.62 6.70 23.01
C LEU A 595 22.77 6.79 24.03
N ARG A 596 22.47 6.56 25.32
CA ARG A 596 23.50 6.55 26.37
C ARG A 596 24.53 5.44 26.06
N ARG A 597 25.80 5.74 26.31
CA ARG A 597 26.93 4.81 26.11
C ARG A 597 26.73 3.54 26.95
N ASP A 598 26.74 2.39 26.30
CA ASP A 598 27.38 1.17 26.79
C ASP A 598 27.79 0.29 25.59
N ALA A 599 28.90 -0.44 25.71
CA ALA A 599 29.69 -0.86 24.56
C ALA A 599 29.56 -2.36 24.18
N ARG A 600 29.98 -2.63 22.92
CA ARG A 600 30.18 -3.94 22.25
C ARG A 600 28.95 -4.61 21.60
N ALA A 601 28.97 -4.61 20.26
CA ALA A 601 28.37 -5.62 19.37
C ALA A 601 26.94 -6.10 19.68
N ALA A 602 26.01 -5.20 20.02
CA ALA A 602 24.59 -5.52 20.10
C ALA A 602 23.99 -5.68 18.68
N ARG A 603 23.26 -6.77 18.42
CA ARG A 603 22.37 -6.86 17.26
C ARG A 603 21.25 -5.83 17.42
N ALA A 604 21.32 -4.72 16.68
CA ALA A 604 20.25 -3.74 16.63
C ALA A 604 18.99 -4.37 15.99
N ARG A 605 18.03 -4.80 16.81
CA ARG A 605 16.70 -5.17 16.31
C ARG A 605 16.02 -3.91 15.81
N GLY A 606 15.65 -3.88 14.54
CA GLY A 606 14.88 -2.79 13.93
C GLY A 606 13.46 -2.74 14.45
N HIS A 607 13.29 -2.27 15.68
CA HIS A 607 11.98 -2.08 16.29
C HIS A 607 11.32 -0.82 15.73
N ARG A 608 10.16 -0.98 15.08
CA ARG A 608 9.05 -0.08 15.41
C ARG A 608 8.65 -0.40 16.84
N LEU A 609 8.67 0.62 17.71
CA LEU A 609 8.43 0.59 19.16
C LEU A 609 7.84 -0.73 19.70
N THR A 610 8.72 -1.64 20.11
CA THR A 610 8.40 -2.92 20.76
C THR A 610 9.58 -3.37 21.65
N GLY A 611 9.94 -2.55 22.66
CA GLY A 611 10.84 -2.96 23.74
C GLY A 611 11.92 -1.95 24.15
N THR A 612 12.02 -1.72 25.46
CA THR A 612 13.10 -0.98 26.15
C THR A 612 13.95 -1.98 26.96
N PRO A 613 15.27 -1.80 27.09
CA PRO A 613 16.13 -2.67 27.90
C PRO A 613 16.19 -2.24 29.38
N ALA A 614 16.58 -3.18 30.27
CA ALA A 614 16.87 -2.93 31.68
C ALA A 614 18.31 -3.34 32.04
N GLY A 615 18.90 -2.75 33.07
CA GLY A 615 20.30 -2.97 33.46
C GLY A 615 20.52 -3.15 34.98
N CYS A 616 21.26 -4.21 35.30
CA CYS A 616 22.18 -4.48 36.43
C CYS A 616 21.87 -4.15 37.92
N GLY A 617 22.22 -5.12 38.79
CA GLY A 617 22.22 -5.09 40.26
C GLY A 617 21.28 -6.17 40.85
N GLU A 618 21.68 -7.10 41.72
CA GLU A 618 23.01 -7.46 42.23
C GLU A 618 23.08 -8.95 42.68
N LEU A 619 24.31 -9.49 42.76
CA LEU A 619 24.79 -10.72 43.43
C LEU A 619 23.85 -11.85 43.94
N GLY A 620 24.08 -13.06 43.42
CA GLY A 620 23.70 -14.34 44.05
C GLY A 620 24.52 -15.53 43.53
N ARG A 621 25.36 -16.16 44.37
CA ARG A 621 26.23 -17.29 43.98
C ARG A 621 25.46 -18.62 43.92
N THR A 622 25.68 -19.47 42.91
CA THR A 622 26.39 -20.77 43.06
C THR A 622 26.45 -21.68 41.81
N ARG A 623 27.66 -22.26 41.61
CA ARG A 623 28.07 -23.57 41.04
C ARG A 623 27.62 -24.08 39.65
N ARG A 624 28.62 -24.62 38.93
CA ARG A 624 28.58 -25.32 37.62
C ARG A 624 27.85 -26.68 37.68
N LYS A 625 27.27 -27.11 36.54
CA LYS A 625 27.64 -28.37 35.85
C LYS A 625 27.18 -28.40 34.39
N THR A 626 27.90 -29.15 33.56
CA THR A 626 27.74 -29.34 32.11
C THR A 626 26.93 -30.60 31.77
N MET A 627 26.15 -30.59 30.70
CA MET A 627 26.21 -31.56 29.58
C MET A 627 25.20 -31.21 28.45
N ALA A 628 25.18 -31.99 27.37
CA ALA A 628 24.63 -31.61 26.06
C ALA A 628 23.56 -32.57 25.49
N ASN A 629 23.06 -32.20 24.30
CA ASN A 629 22.12 -32.87 23.38
C ASN A 629 20.59 -32.63 23.55
N PRO A 630 19.81 -32.69 22.45
CA PRO A 630 18.55 -31.95 22.32
C PRO A 630 17.28 -32.79 22.53
N LEU A 631 16.24 -32.15 23.05
CA LEU A 631 14.90 -32.75 23.23
C LEU A 631 14.01 -32.58 21.99
N SER A 632 13.04 -33.49 21.86
CA SER A 632 12.19 -33.65 20.67
C SER A 632 10.81 -32.98 20.81
N ARG A 633 10.06 -32.91 19.70
CA ARG A 633 8.83 -32.12 19.52
C ARG A 633 7.60 -32.52 20.38
N ARG A 634 7.71 -33.43 21.37
CA ARG A 634 6.54 -33.98 22.09
C ARG A 634 6.36 -33.57 23.56
N GLU A 635 7.26 -32.78 24.16
CA GLU A 635 7.19 -32.42 25.59
C GLU A 635 6.65 -31.01 25.90
N VAL A 636 6.26 -30.22 24.89
CA VAL A 636 5.83 -28.80 25.07
C VAL A 636 4.33 -28.65 25.39
N LEU A 637 3.59 -29.76 25.54
CA LEU A 637 2.13 -29.78 25.80
C LEU A 637 1.80 -30.40 27.15
N ARG A 638 2.10 -29.69 28.24
CA ARG A 638 1.44 -29.75 29.57
C ARG A 638 2.21 -28.89 30.59
N PHE A 639 1.77 -27.65 30.81
CA PHE A 639 1.57 -27.05 32.15
C PHE A 639 1.09 -25.61 31.97
N GLY A 640 -0.12 -25.32 32.43
CA GLY A 640 -0.61 -23.96 32.58
C GLY A 640 -1.45 -23.87 33.84
N ALA A 641 -1.13 -22.92 34.72
CA ALA A 641 -2.02 -22.37 35.74
C ALA A 641 -1.40 -21.11 36.39
N PHE A 642 -2.12 -19.99 36.31
CA PHE A 642 -2.26 -18.91 37.30
C PHE A 642 -1.13 -18.58 38.30
N THR A 643 -0.63 -17.33 38.26
CA THR A 643 -1.18 -16.23 39.10
C THR A 643 -0.63 -14.85 38.69
N THR A 644 -1.29 -13.78 39.16
CA THR A 644 -1.27 -12.39 38.66
C THR A 644 -0.51 -11.39 39.57
N VAL A 645 -0.14 -10.22 39.04
CA VAL A 645 -0.54 -8.84 39.50
C VAL A 645 0.41 -7.72 38.98
N GLY A 646 -0.14 -6.69 38.27
CA GLY A 646 0.42 -5.34 37.98
C GLY A 646 1.70 -5.22 37.11
N GLY A 647 1.94 -4.26 36.20
CA GLY A 647 1.25 -3.05 35.72
C GLY A 647 2.30 -2.02 35.21
N VAL A 648 2.10 -1.10 34.24
CA VAL A 648 0.97 -0.79 33.33
C VAL A 648 1.48 -0.25 31.97
N LEU A 649 1.08 -0.90 30.87
CA LEU A 649 0.77 -0.44 29.50
C LEU A 649 1.29 0.91 28.94
N THR A 650 1.89 0.86 27.72
CA THR A 650 1.79 1.94 26.70
C THR A 650 1.61 1.35 25.29
N PRO A 651 0.94 2.04 24.35
CA PRO A 651 0.24 1.38 23.25
C PRO A 651 1.10 1.11 22.02
N GLY A 652 1.51 -0.14 21.84
CA GLY A 652 1.65 -0.70 20.49
C GLY A 652 0.27 -0.82 19.84
N ILE A 653 0.18 -0.54 18.53
CA ILE A 653 -0.99 -0.90 17.73
C ILE A 653 -0.94 -2.42 17.57
N SER A 654 -1.53 -3.13 18.54
CA SER A 654 -1.82 -4.55 18.43
C SER A 654 -2.58 -4.77 17.13
N LEU A 655 -2.19 -5.75 16.31
CA LEU A 655 -2.99 -6.17 15.16
C LEU A 655 -4.18 -6.97 15.68
N ALA A 656 -5.17 -6.27 16.21
CA ALA A 656 -6.51 -6.81 16.37
C ALA A 656 -6.94 -7.37 15.01
N GLN A 657 -7.23 -8.67 14.98
CA GLN A 657 -8.03 -9.22 13.92
C GLN A 657 -9.40 -8.56 14.06
N SER A 658 -9.85 -7.83 13.03
CA SER A 658 -11.23 -7.38 12.96
C SER A 658 -12.10 -8.62 13.04
N ILE A 659 -12.79 -8.82 14.16
CA ILE A 659 -13.56 -10.03 14.41
C ILE A 659 -14.59 -10.12 13.28
N THR A 660 -14.54 -11.22 12.53
CA THR A 660 -15.40 -11.46 11.38
C THR A 660 -16.29 -12.62 11.73
N THR A 661 -17.57 -12.33 11.89
CA THR A 661 -18.61 -13.25 12.30
C THR A 661 -19.24 -13.84 11.04
N ASP A 662 -19.16 -15.15 10.87
CA ASP A 662 -19.74 -15.84 9.72
C ASP A 662 -21.28 -15.81 9.74
N SER A 663 -21.90 -16.23 8.64
CA SER A 663 -23.35 -16.29 8.49
C SER A 663 -23.95 -17.68 8.79
N LYS A 664 -23.22 -18.61 9.40
CA LYS A 664 -23.71 -19.98 9.62
C LYS A 664 -24.71 -20.00 10.77
N GLY A 665 -25.94 -20.46 10.53
CA GLY A 665 -27.00 -20.45 11.55
C GLY A 665 -27.72 -19.10 11.69
N ILE A 666 -27.38 -18.10 10.88
CA ILE A 666 -28.05 -16.79 10.84
C ILE A 666 -28.43 -16.40 9.40
N THR A 667 -29.65 -15.88 9.22
CA THR A 667 -30.02 -15.17 8.00
C THR A 667 -29.60 -13.72 8.15
N ALA A 668 -28.69 -13.23 7.30
CA ALA A 668 -28.23 -11.84 7.30
C ALA A 668 -28.36 -11.22 5.89
N ARG A 669 -28.87 -10.00 5.79
CA ARG A 669 -29.32 -9.40 4.52
C ARG A 669 -29.05 -7.89 4.47
N ASP A 670 -28.67 -7.41 3.30
CA ASP A 670 -28.87 -6.00 2.94
C ASP A 670 -30.35 -5.80 2.56
N ILE A 671 -31.00 -4.82 3.18
CA ILE A 671 -32.43 -4.49 3.03
C ILE A 671 -32.60 -3.00 2.76
N GLN A 672 -33.84 -2.58 2.51
CA GLN A 672 -34.20 -1.21 2.19
C GLN A 672 -35.35 -0.76 3.09
N LEU A 673 -35.22 0.43 3.70
CA LEU A 673 -36.20 1.03 4.60
C LEU A 673 -36.83 2.26 3.94
N SER A 674 -38.16 2.37 3.97
CA SER A 674 -38.87 3.57 3.53
C SER A 674 -38.99 4.55 4.69
N VAL A 675 -38.41 5.74 4.53
CA VAL A 675 -38.39 6.79 5.57
C VAL A 675 -38.72 8.14 4.93
N ALA A 676 -39.86 8.73 5.33
CA ALA A 676 -40.34 10.03 4.86
C ALA A 676 -40.33 10.19 3.32
N GLY A 677 -40.76 9.15 2.59
CA GLY A 677 -40.83 9.16 1.12
C GLY A 677 -39.49 8.90 0.41
N THR A 678 -38.44 8.49 1.13
CA THR A 678 -37.16 8.08 0.54
C THR A 678 -36.76 6.69 1.03
N THR A 679 -36.19 5.90 0.14
CA THR A 679 -35.64 4.59 0.49
C THR A 679 -34.18 4.73 0.94
N ILE A 680 -33.83 4.19 2.12
CA ILE A 680 -32.45 4.14 2.63
C ILE A 680 -31.99 2.69 2.82
N PRO A 681 -30.71 2.36 2.57
CA PRO A 681 -30.17 1.04 2.89
C PRO A 681 -30.13 0.78 4.40
N ALA A 682 -30.33 -0.48 4.77
CA ALA A 682 -30.05 -1.01 6.09
C ALA A 682 -29.52 -2.45 5.98
N TYR A 683 -28.96 -2.97 7.07
CA TYR A 683 -28.53 -4.36 7.16
C TYR A 683 -29.22 -5.02 8.34
N ASP A 684 -29.80 -6.21 8.14
CA ASP A 684 -30.45 -6.98 9.20
C ASP A 684 -29.89 -8.40 9.32
N ALA A 685 -29.98 -8.98 10.53
CA ALA A 685 -29.62 -10.37 10.76
C ALA A 685 -30.43 -11.00 11.91
N ARG A 686 -30.76 -12.27 11.78
CA ARG A 686 -31.48 -13.09 12.77
C ARG A 686 -30.99 -14.55 12.76
N PRO A 687 -31.20 -15.33 13.83
CA PRO A 687 -31.07 -16.78 13.77
C PRO A 687 -31.94 -17.40 12.66
N GLU A 688 -31.42 -18.46 12.04
CA GLU A 688 -32.16 -19.29 11.08
C GLU A 688 -33.23 -20.16 11.75
N ALA A 689 -33.01 -20.53 13.02
CA ALA A 689 -33.96 -21.32 13.79
C ALA A 689 -35.35 -20.65 13.88
N THR A 690 -36.40 -21.46 13.89
CA THR A 690 -37.78 -20.96 14.04
C THR A 690 -37.99 -20.40 15.45
N GLY A 691 -38.34 -19.13 15.55
CA GLY A 691 -38.58 -18.46 16.83
C GLY A 691 -38.99 -17.00 16.68
N ARG A 692 -39.32 -16.36 17.81
CA ARG A 692 -39.49 -14.90 17.89
C ARG A 692 -38.38 -14.30 18.74
N TYR A 693 -37.59 -13.42 18.14
CA TYR A 693 -36.38 -12.87 18.72
C TYR A 693 -36.59 -11.42 19.19
N PRO A 694 -36.04 -11.02 20.35
CA PRO A 694 -36.00 -9.61 20.74
C PRO A 694 -35.22 -8.77 19.74
N ILE A 695 -35.68 -7.53 19.52
CA ILE A 695 -35.14 -6.61 18.53
C ILE A 695 -33.95 -5.85 19.14
N VAL A 696 -32.86 -5.68 18.39
CA VAL A 696 -31.78 -4.74 18.74
C VAL A 696 -31.46 -3.84 17.54
N VAL A 697 -31.71 -2.54 17.67
CA VAL A 697 -31.26 -1.56 16.67
C VAL A 697 -29.82 -1.16 16.98
N ALA A 698 -28.91 -1.42 16.04
CA ALA A 698 -27.49 -1.10 16.13
C ALA A 698 -27.18 0.17 15.33
N ILE A 699 -26.94 1.27 16.05
CA ILE A 699 -26.79 2.62 15.49
C ILE A 699 -25.32 2.89 15.18
N SER A 700 -25.03 3.18 13.91
CA SER A 700 -23.67 3.36 13.42
C SER A 700 -22.99 4.65 13.90
N GLY A 701 -21.67 4.59 14.01
CA GLY A 701 -20.84 5.74 14.38
C GLY A 701 -20.54 6.70 13.22
N PHE A 702 -19.50 7.51 13.38
CA PHE A 702 -19.06 8.51 12.39
C PHE A 702 -18.72 7.93 11.01
N THR A 703 -18.47 6.62 10.89
CA THR A 703 -18.12 5.93 9.63
C THR A 703 -19.32 5.37 8.86
N GLY A 704 -20.55 5.63 9.29
CA GLY A 704 -21.76 5.03 8.72
C GLY A 704 -21.80 3.50 8.85
N LEU A 705 -22.63 2.84 8.04
CA LEU A 705 -22.87 1.40 8.03
C LEU A 705 -21.70 0.65 7.36
N SER A 706 -20.55 0.65 8.03
CA SER A 706 -19.37 -0.12 7.63
C SER A 706 -19.51 -1.62 7.96
N GLU A 707 -18.64 -2.47 7.40
CA GLU A 707 -18.65 -3.91 7.70
C GLU A 707 -18.47 -4.23 9.19
N HIS A 708 -17.78 -3.41 9.98
CA HIS A 708 -17.72 -3.59 11.44
C HIS A 708 -19.12 -3.49 12.08
N HIS A 709 -19.96 -2.57 11.63
CA HIS A 709 -21.34 -2.43 12.12
C HIS A 709 -22.24 -3.57 11.64
N LYS A 710 -22.07 -4.02 10.39
CA LYS A 710 -22.74 -5.24 9.90
C LYS A 710 -22.29 -6.47 10.67
N ASP A 711 -21.03 -6.54 11.09
CA ASP A 711 -20.53 -7.64 11.92
C ASP A 711 -21.13 -7.62 13.33
N VAL A 712 -21.30 -6.45 13.95
CA VAL A 712 -22.05 -6.32 15.22
C VAL A 712 -23.49 -6.84 15.06
N VAL A 713 -24.16 -6.53 13.95
CA VAL A 713 -25.51 -7.07 13.65
C VAL A 713 -25.46 -8.60 13.53
N ARG A 714 -24.44 -9.19 12.89
CA ARG A 714 -24.24 -10.65 12.86
C ARG A 714 -23.96 -11.24 14.26
N ARG A 715 -23.12 -10.60 15.10
CA ARG A 715 -22.85 -11.05 16.48
C ARG A 715 -24.10 -11.04 17.36
N LEU A 716 -24.96 -10.03 17.21
CA LEU A 716 -26.26 -9.98 17.87
C LEU A 716 -27.19 -11.10 17.37
N ALA A 717 -27.20 -11.37 16.06
CA ALA A 717 -27.95 -12.51 15.52
C ALA A 717 -27.49 -13.85 16.10
N HIS A 718 -26.18 -14.12 16.13
CA HIS A 718 -25.61 -15.31 16.79
C HIS A 718 -25.93 -15.37 18.29
N ALA A 719 -26.00 -14.23 18.97
CA ALA A 719 -26.43 -14.14 20.36
C ALA A 719 -27.96 -14.29 20.55
N GLY A 720 -28.75 -14.56 19.50
CA GLY A 720 -30.18 -14.85 19.61
C GLY A 720 -31.09 -13.62 19.58
N TYR A 721 -30.67 -12.53 18.94
CA TYR A 721 -31.46 -11.32 18.71
C TYR A 721 -31.85 -11.19 17.23
N TYR A 722 -32.92 -10.45 16.94
CA TYR A 722 -33.12 -9.89 15.61
C TYR A 722 -32.49 -8.49 15.58
N ALA A 723 -31.38 -8.34 14.87
CA ALA A 723 -30.63 -7.09 14.83
C ALA A 723 -30.76 -6.37 13.50
N ILE A 724 -30.80 -5.04 13.54
CA ILE A 724 -30.92 -4.17 12.36
C ILE A 724 -30.07 -2.90 12.52
N ALA A 725 -29.43 -2.44 11.45
CA ALA A 725 -28.63 -1.22 11.40
C ALA A 725 -28.92 -0.39 10.13
N PRO A 726 -29.48 0.84 10.24
CA PRO A 726 -29.68 1.74 9.10
C PRO A 726 -28.42 2.50 8.68
N GLU A 727 -28.30 2.85 7.40
CA GLU A 727 -27.27 3.78 6.89
C GLU A 727 -27.75 5.24 6.99
N LEU A 728 -27.51 5.83 8.16
CA LEU A 728 -27.93 7.17 8.58
C LEU A 728 -27.40 8.31 7.69
N TYR A 729 -26.33 8.07 6.93
CA TYR A 729 -25.68 9.08 6.11
C TYR A 729 -25.98 8.95 4.61
N PHE A 730 -26.84 7.99 4.21
CA PHE A 730 -27.12 7.69 2.80
C PHE A 730 -27.54 8.94 2.00
N ARG A 731 -28.46 9.73 2.56
CA ARG A 731 -29.04 10.94 1.94
C ARG A 731 -27.99 12.01 1.59
N GLU A 732 -26.90 12.06 2.35
CA GLU A 732 -25.81 13.02 2.19
C GLU A 732 -24.62 12.44 1.39
N GLY A 733 -24.84 11.31 0.69
CA GLY A 733 -23.83 10.64 -0.15
C GLY A 733 -23.04 9.54 0.55
N GLY A 734 -23.49 9.08 1.73
CA GLY A 734 -22.90 7.98 2.51
C GLY A 734 -21.54 8.30 3.13
N MET A 735 -20.99 7.36 3.91
CA MET A 735 -19.65 7.51 4.52
C MET A 735 -18.57 6.64 3.87
N GLN A 736 -18.94 5.59 3.13
CA GLN A 736 -17.97 4.63 2.59
C GLN A 736 -17.07 5.25 1.51
N GLY A 737 -15.78 4.93 1.58
CA GLY A 737 -14.76 5.42 0.63
C GLY A 737 -14.29 6.87 0.83
N LYS A 738 -14.87 7.62 1.79
CA LYS A 738 -14.58 9.03 2.03
C LYS A 738 -13.49 9.25 3.07
N ASN A 739 -12.76 10.36 2.95
CA ASN A 739 -11.76 10.77 3.93
C ASN A 739 -12.39 11.51 5.14
N PHE A 740 -11.62 11.72 6.21
CA PHE A 740 -12.14 12.31 7.45
C PHE A 740 -12.79 13.70 7.25
N GLN A 741 -12.26 14.55 6.37
CA GLN A 741 -12.81 15.87 6.09
C GLN A 741 -14.16 15.78 5.37
N GLU A 742 -14.27 14.91 4.37
CA GLU A 742 -15.54 14.64 3.67
C GLU A 742 -16.59 14.06 4.62
N MET A 743 -16.20 13.10 5.48
CA MET A 743 -17.08 12.55 6.51
C MET A 743 -17.51 13.61 7.53
N SER A 744 -16.62 14.54 7.92
CA SER A 744 -16.99 15.66 8.81
C SER A 744 -17.96 16.62 8.15
N GLN A 745 -17.79 16.93 6.86
CA GLN A 745 -18.73 17.77 6.10
C GLN A 745 -20.12 17.11 6.01
N ILE A 746 -20.17 15.81 5.74
CA ILE A 746 -21.41 15.03 5.66
C ILE A 746 -22.10 14.94 7.02
N SER A 747 -21.37 14.55 8.08
CA SER A 747 -21.93 14.49 9.43
C SER A 747 -22.35 15.87 9.99
N GLY A 748 -21.83 16.97 9.43
CA GLY A 748 -22.24 18.32 9.78
C GLY A 748 -23.56 18.78 9.13
N LYS A 749 -24.05 18.07 8.11
CA LYS A 749 -25.34 18.35 7.45
C LYS A 749 -26.51 17.57 8.05
N VAL A 750 -26.27 16.36 8.54
CA VAL A 750 -27.33 15.48 9.04
C VAL A 750 -27.95 16.05 10.33
N THR A 751 -29.27 16.21 10.31
CA THR A 751 -30.07 16.75 11.41
C THR A 751 -30.42 15.67 12.44
N ARG A 752 -30.69 16.07 13.69
CA ARG A 752 -31.26 15.21 14.73
C ARG A 752 -32.59 14.61 14.29
N ALA A 753 -33.43 15.41 13.63
CA ALA A 753 -34.68 14.95 13.05
C ALA A 753 -34.48 13.79 12.05
N GLN A 754 -33.52 13.89 11.13
CA GLN A 754 -33.18 12.80 10.21
C GLN A 754 -32.68 11.57 10.96
N TYR A 755 -31.68 11.71 11.84
CA TYR A 755 -31.13 10.58 12.59
C TYR A 755 -32.22 9.80 13.34
N LEU A 756 -33.09 10.51 14.08
CA LEU A 756 -34.16 9.86 14.84
C LEU A 756 -35.28 9.31 13.95
N GLY A 757 -35.52 9.90 12.78
CA GLY A 757 -36.45 9.38 11.77
C GLY A 757 -35.97 8.07 11.15
N ASP A 758 -34.70 8.01 10.73
CA ASP A 758 -34.09 6.83 10.12
C ASP A 758 -33.96 5.68 11.16
N ILE A 759 -33.61 5.98 12.42
CA ILE A 759 -33.60 5.00 13.54
C ILE A 759 -35.03 4.51 13.86
N ARG A 760 -36.01 5.41 13.89
CA ARG A 760 -37.43 5.07 14.13
C ARG A 760 -37.93 4.09 13.07
N ALA A 761 -37.68 4.38 11.79
CA ALA A 761 -38.11 3.51 10.71
C ALA A 761 -37.45 2.12 10.75
N ALA A 762 -36.18 2.02 11.18
CA ALA A 762 -35.54 0.72 11.42
C ALA A 762 -36.22 -0.07 12.56
N ALA A 763 -36.56 0.60 13.67
CA ALA A 763 -37.29 -0.02 14.78
C ALA A 763 -38.72 -0.46 14.37
N ASP A 764 -39.44 0.39 13.65
CA ASP A 764 -40.82 0.12 13.21
C ASP A 764 -40.85 -1.00 12.16
N TYR A 765 -39.93 -1.01 11.19
CA TYR A 765 -39.75 -2.12 10.25
C TYR A 765 -39.45 -3.43 10.98
N ALA A 766 -38.57 -3.40 11.99
CA ALA A 766 -38.21 -4.60 12.73
C ALA A 766 -39.39 -5.16 13.54
N LYS A 767 -40.23 -4.29 14.13
CA LYS A 767 -41.47 -4.67 14.83
C LYS A 767 -42.52 -5.33 13.93
N GLN A 768 -42.50 -5.06 12.62
CA GLN A 768 -43.44 -5.65 11.65
C GLN A 768 -43.04 -7.08 11.22
N GLN A 769 -41.84 -7.55 11.54
CA GLN A 769 -41.40 -8.88 11.11
C GLN A 769 -42.01 -9.99 11.98
N SER A 770 -42.46 -11.09 11.34
CA SER A 770 -43.16 -12.20 12.02
C SER A 770 -42.30 -12.97 13.04
N TRP A 771 -40.98 -12.89 12.90
CA TRP A 771 -39.95 -13.45 13.79
C TRP A 771 -39.47 -12.47 14.88
N ALA A 772 -40.10 -11.31 15.05
CA ALA A 772 -39.71 -10.32 16.05
C ALA A 772 -40.62 -10.33 17.30
N ARG A 773 -40.03 -10.08 18.47
CA ARG A 773 -40.76 -9.69 19.70
C ARG A 773 -40.92 -8.16 19.71
N ALA A 774 -42.02 -7.66 19.15
CA ALA A 774 -42.25 -6.22 18.99
C ALA A 774 -42.33 -5.44 20.31
N ASP A 775 -42.58 -6.13 21.42
CA ASP A 775 -42.58 -5.65 22.81
C ASP A 775 -41.19 -5.59 23.46
N ARG A 776 -40.16 -6.18 22.83
CA ARG A 776 -38.78 -6.27 23.35
C ARG A 776 -37.80 -5.59 22.40
N LEU A 777 -37.74 -4.26 22.47
CA LEU A 777 -36.81 -3.43 21.69
C LEU A 777 -35.62 -2.95 22.54
N GLY A 778 -34.42 -3.38 22.18
CA GLY A 778 -33.16 -2.77 22.62
C GLY A 778 -32.59 -1.79 21.59
N VAL A 779 -31.81 -0.82 22.06
CA VAL A 779 -31.00 0.05 21.22
C VAL A 779 -29.54 0.04 21.67
N THR A 780 -28.61 -0.06 20.74
CA THR A 780 -27.18 0.08 21.00
C THR A 780 -26.54 0.96 19.93
N GLY A 781 -25.45 1.64 20.24
CA GLY A 781 -24.76 2.45 19.24
C GLY A 781 -23.39 2.91 19.68
N PHE A 782 -22.57 3.30 18.70
CA PHE A 782 -21.15 3.55 18.88
C PHE A 782 -20.77 5.00 18.51
N CYS A 783 -19.95 5.68 19.31
CA CYS A 783 -19.51 7.06 19.03
C CYS A 783 -20.73 8.00 18.87
N GLY A 784 -20.94 8.62 17.70
CA GLY A 784 -22.15 9.39 17.41
C GLY A 784 -23.43 8.57 17.57
N GLY A 785 -23.41 7.30 17.17
CA GLY A 785 -24.50 6.35 17.39
C GLY A 785 -24.76 6.05 18.86
N GLY A 786 -23.74 6.15 19.73
CA GLY A 786 -23.88 5.97 21.17
C GLY A 786 -24.62 7.14 21.83
N ALA A 787 -24.36 8.37 21.38
CA ALA A 787 -25.18 9.52 21.76
C ALA A 787 -26.62 9.36 21.23
N LEU A 788 -26.78 8.95 19.96
CA LEU A 788 -28.09 8.70 19.36
C LEU A 788 -28.89 7.61 20.11
N ALA A 789 -28.26 6.56 20.64
CA ALA A 789 -28.94 5.56 21.46
C ALA A 789 -29.62 6.17 22.71
N LEU A 790 -28.98 7.15 23.35
CA LEU A 790 -29.58 7.93 24.46
C LEU A 790 -30.74 8.81 23.98
N HIS A 791 -30.60 9.50 22.83
CA HIS A 791 -31.70 10.28 22.25
C HIS A 791 -32.88 9.39 21.84
N THR A 792 -32.64 8.19 21.30
CA THR A 792 -33.71 7.23 20.95
C THR A 792 -34.40 6.72 22.21
N ALA A 793 -33.66 6.41 23.28
CA ALA A 793 -34.24 6.02 24.57
C ALA A 793 -35.06 7.13 25.26
N ALA A 794 -34.86 8.40 24.88
CA ALA A 794 -35.62 9.54 25.35
C ALA A 794 -36.89 9.85 24.52
N GLU A 795 -36.88 9.55 23.21
CA GLU A 795 -37.87 10.08 22.24
C GLU A 795 -38.68 8.99 21.51
N TYR A 796 -38.27 7.72 21.59
CA TYR A 796 -38.99 6.60 20.96
C TYR A 796 -39.63 5.71 22.04
N PRO A 797 -40.97 5.62 22.09
CA PRO A 797 -41.67 4.85 23.12
C PRO A 797 -41.45 3.33 22.94
N GLY A 798 -41.25 2.63 24.06
CA GLY A 798 -41.06 1.18 24.08
C GLY A 798 -39.63 0.69 23.87
N VAL A 799 -38.61 1.54 24.02
CA VAL A 799 -37.23 1.07 24.26
C VAL A 799 -37.18 0.42 25.64
N ALA A 800 -36.88 -0.87 25.70
CA ALA A 800 -36.79 -1.67 26.92
C ALA A 800 -35.36 -1.76 27.50
N ALA A 801 -34.34 -1.43 26.69
CA ALA A 801 -32.94 -1.37 27.12
C ALA A 801 -32.10 -0.49 26.18
N ALA A 802 -31.18 0.31 26.71
CA ALA A 802 -30.24 1.11 25.92
C ALA A 802 -28.78 0.85 26.33
N VAL A 803 -27.91 0.66 25.33
CA VAL A 803 -26.46 0.43 25.54
C VAL A 803 -25.63 1.41 24.69
N PRO A 804 -25.36 2.63 25.19
CA PRO A 804 -24.50 3.59 24.52
C PRO A 804 -23.00 3.27 24.73
N TRP A 805 -22.28 3.05 23.63
CA TRP A 805 -20.83 2.83 23.62
C TRP A 805 -20.10 4.13 23.27
N TYR A 806 -19.31 4.65 24.22
CA TYR A 806 -18.51 5.89 24.06
C TYR A 806 -19.29 6.99 23.33
N GLY A 807 -20.53 7.22 23.80
CA GLY A 807 -21.47 8.19 23.25
C GLY A 807 -21.23 9.58 23.84
N HIS A 808 -20.92 10.58 23.02
CA HIS A 808 -20.59 11.91 23.51
C HIS A 808 -21.82 12.57 24.16
N VAL A 809 -21.88 12.56 25.50
CA VAL A 809 -23.08 12.94 26.29
C VAL A 809 -23.51 14.40 26.12
N LYS A 810 -22.58 15.27 25.72
CA LYS A 810 -22.82 16.69 25.37
C LYS A 810 -22.98 16.93 23.86
N ARG A 811 -23.29 15.90 23.06
CA ARG A 811 -23.43 16.04 21.59
C ARG A 811 -24.71 16.79 21.28
N THR A 812 -24.58 17.86 20.49
CA THR A 812 -25.67 18.66 19.95
C THR A 812 -25.73 18.53 18.41
N TYR A 813 -26.79 19.05 17.79
CA TYR A 813 -27.06 18.89 16.35
C TYR A 813 -27.48 20.22 15.72
N PRO A 814 -27.31 20.43 14.41
CA PRO A 814 -27.57 21.72 13.76
C PRO A 814 -28.99 22.27 13.95
N ASP A 815 -29.98 21.38 13.94
CA ASP A 815 -31.42 21.64 14.15
C ASP A 815 -31.84 21.65 15.63
N ALA A 816 -30.96 21.23 16.54
CA ALA A 816 -31.24 21.13 17.96
C ALA A 816 -29.97 21.44 18.81
N PRO A 817 -29.42 22.66 18.73
CA PRO A 817 -28.14 23.00 19.35
C PRO A 817 -28.16 23.02 20.88
N GLY A 818 -29.34 23.07 21.50
CA GLY A 818 -29.53 22.99 22.96
C GLY A 818 -29.99 21.62 23.49
N VAL A 819 -30.06 20.59 22.63
CA VAL A 819 -30.57 19.25 23.02
C VAL A 819 -29.44 18.23 23.01
N ASP A 820 -28.81 18.05 24.17
CA ASP A 820 -27.80 17.02 24.44
C ASP A 820 -28.34 15.92 25.37
N GLY A 821 -27.48 15.00 25.83
CA GLY A 821 -27.86 13.95 26.78
C GLY A 821 -28.35 14.51 28.11
N PHE A 822 -27.65 15.51 28.69
CA PHE A 822 -28.02 16.12 29.96
C PHE A 822 -29.43 16.73 29.91
N SER A 823 -29.79 17.40 28.82
CA SER A 823 -31.14 17.95 28.60
C SER A 823 -32.25 16.89 28.56
N LEU A 824 -31.89 15.62 28.31
CA LEU A 824 -32.81 14.50 28.14
C LEU A 824 -32.87 13.53 29.33
N VAL A 825 -32.08 13.75 30.39
CA VAL A 825 -32.06 12.93 31.62
C VAL A 825 -33.47 12.60 32.14
N GLY A 826 -34.36 13.60 32.22
CA GLY A 826 -35.73 13.41 32.70
C GLY A 826 -36.58 12.49 31.83
N ARG A 827 -36.26 12.33 30.54
CA ARG A 827 -37.02 11.56 29.54
C ARG A 827 -36.50 10.13 29.32
N ILE A 828 -35.23 9.86 29.63
CA ILE A 828 -34.63 8.53 29.44
C ILE A 828 -35.10 7.59 30.57
N LYS A 829 -36.22 6.90 30.35
CA LYS A 829 -36.84 5.96 31.30
C LYS A 829 -36.45 4.50 31.12
N ALA A 830 -35.90 4.14 29.96
CA ALA A 830 -35.38 2.79 29.72
C ALA A 830 -34.14 2.51 30.59
N PRO A 831 -33.94 1.28 31.09
CA PRO A 831 -32.66 0.85 31.66
C PRO A 831 -31.47 1.15 30.75
N VAL A 832 -30.36 1.65 31.31
CA VAL A 832 -29.17 2.06 30.54
C VAL A 832 -27.89 1.40 31.07
N LEU A 833 -27.14 0.74 30.18
CA LEU A 833 -25.76 0.30 30.43
C LEU A 833 -24.78 1.14 29.59
N GLY A 834 -24.10 2.10 30.20
CA GLY A 834 -23.08 2.90 29.54
C GLY A 834 -21.73 2.17 29.47
N LEU A 835 -21.09 2.16 28.30
CA LEU A 835 -19.80 1.50 28.08
C LEU A 835 -18.77 2.50 27.54
N TYR A 836 -17.92 3.04 28.43
CA TYR A 836 -17.06 4.19 28.18
C TYR A 836 -15.58 3.90 28.42
N GLY A 837 -14.69 4.54 27.67
CA GLY A 837 -13.26 4.49 27.93
C GLY A 837 -12.86 5.58 28.92
N GLU A 838 -12.09 5.24 29.97
CA GLU A 838 -11.60 6.25 30.92
C GLU A 838 -10.55 7.19 30.28
N ALA A 839 -9.79 6.70 29.30
CA ALA A 839 -8.80 7.47 28.55
C ALA A 839 -9.37 8.09 27.25
N ASP A 840 -10.68 8.32 27.20
CA ASP A 840 -11.34 8.98 26.06
C ASP A 840 -11.09 10.49 26.09
N THR A 841 -10.24 10.96 25.17
CA THR A 841 -9.90 12.39 25.05
C THR A 841 -11.02 13.23 24.42
N GLY A 842 -12.04 12.60 23.84
CA GLY A 842 -13.21 13.27 23.27
C GLY A 842 -14.40 13.33 24.24
N ILE A 843 -14.46 12.46 25.24
CA ILE A 843 -15.57 12.36 26.20
C ILE A 843 -14.98 12.28 27.62
N PRO A 844 -14.83 13.41 28.34
CA PRO A 844 -14.21 13.43 29.65
C PRO A 844 -14.91 12.49 30.64
N ALA A 845 -14.12 11.68 31.35
CA ALA A 845 -14.64 10.71 32.33
C ALA A 845 -15.54 11.36 33.41
N ASP A 846 -15.26 12.59 33.79
CA ASP A 846 -16.07 13.32 34.79
C ASP A 846 -17.41 13.80 34.22
N ASP A 847 -17.49 14.09 32.91
CA ASP A 847 -18.78 14.32 32.25
C ASP A 847 -19.62 13.04 32.20
N VAL A 848 -18.98 11.88 31.99
CA VAL A 848 -19.64 10.57 32.01
C VAL A 848 -20.18 10.25 33.42
N LYS A 849 -19.35 10.39 34.46
CA LYS A 849 -19.75 10.18 35.87
C LYS A 849 -20.87 11.14 36.29
N ARG A 850 -20.76 12.43 35.92
CA ARG A 850 -21.80 13.42 36.19
C ARG A 850 -23.10 13.07 35.46
N PHE A 851 -23.02 12.65 34.20
CA PHE A 851 -24.19 12.24 33.43
C PHE A 851 -24.88 11.01 34.06
N GLU A 852 -24.11 9.99 34.47
CA GLU A 852 -24.64 8.83 35.18
C GLU A 852 -25.33 9.25 36.50
N ALA A 853 -24.71 10.12 37.29
CA ALA A 853 -25.27 10.59 38.56
C ALA A 853 -26.56 11.39 38.38
N GLU A 854 -26.66 12.26 37.37
CA GLU A 854 -27.92 12.94 37.03
C GLU A 854 -28.98 11.96 36.52
N LEU A 855 -28.61 11.00 35.66
CA LEU A 855 -29.53 10.01 35.11
C LEU A 855 -30.10 9.09 36.22
N LYS A 856 -29.27 8.68 37.18
CA LYS A 856 -29.67 7.86 38.34
C LYS A 856 -30.74 8.52 39.22
N LYS A 857 -30.82 9.86 39.29
CA LYS A 857 -31.88 10.56 40.06
C LYS A 857 -33.29 10.29 39.50
N GLY A 858 -33.41 10.05 38.20
CA GLY A 858 -34.70 9.87 37.51
C GLY A 858 -34.94 8.46 36.95
N ASN A 859 -33.96 7.55 37.11
CA ASN A 859 -33.94 6.20 36.57
C ASN A 859 -32.93 5.33 37.37
N PRO A 860 -33.38 4.47 38.31
CA PRO A 860 -32.48 3.67 39.15
C PRO A 860 -31.78 2.53 38.37
N ASP A 861 -32.28 2.17 37.20
CA ASP A 861 -31.80 1.06 36.36
C ASP A 861 -30.65 1.49 35.42
N VAL A 862 -29.69 2.23 35.97
CA VAL A 862 -28.58 2.86 35.25
C VAL A 862 -27.25 2.38 35.80
N GLU A 863 -26.35 1.93 34.93
CA GLU A 863 -24.99 1.52 35.28
C GLU A 863 -24.03 1.99 34.18
N PHE A 864 -22.99 2.76 34.51
CA PHE A 864 -21.96 3.16 33.55
C PHE A 864 -20.61 2.56 33.93
N ILE A 865 -20.02 1.78 33.02
CA ILE A 865 -18.70 1.19 33.18
C ILE A 865 -17.68 2.05 32.44
N LEU A 866 -16.71 2.60 33.19
CA LEU A 866 -15.51 3.22 32.65
C LEU A 866 -14.38 2.19 32.64
N TYR A 867 -13.85 1.87 31.45
CA TYR A 867 -12.75 0.92 31.28
C TYR A 867 -11.39 1.64 31.41
N PRO A 868 -10.56 1.28 32.42
CA PRO A 868 -9.29 1.97 32.65
C PRO A 868 -8.34 1.87 31.46
N GLY A 869 -7.74 3.00 31.07
CA GLY A 869 -6.81 3.08 29.93
C GLY A 869 -7.42 2.80 28.54
N ALA A 870 -8.74 2.61 28.44
CA ALA A 870 -9.42 2.45 27.17
C ALA A 870 -9.71 3.82 26.52
N PRO A 871 -9.33 4.04 25.24
CA PRO A 871 -9.55 5.30 24.53
C PRO A 871 -10.94 5.34 23.86
N HIS A 872 -11.24 6.46 23.19
CA HIS A 872 -12.41 6.56 22.32
C HIS A 872 -12.43 5.42 21.28
N ALA A 873 -13.61 4.81 21.05
CA ALA A 873 -13.79 3.71 20.12
C ALA A 873 -13.01 2.41 20.46
N PHE A 874 -12.86 2.08 21.75
CA PHE A 874 -12.14 0.88 22.20
C PHE A 874 -12.75 -0.46 21.76
N PHE A 875 -14.02 -0.49 21.31
CA PHE A 875 -14.69 -1.68 20.79
C PHE A 875 -14.47 -1.90 19.28
N SER A 876 -14.01 -0.87 18.55
CA SER A 876 -13.81 -0.93 17.10
C SER A 876 -12.62 -1.82 16.70
N ASP A 877 -12.85 -3.12 16.57
CA ASP A 877 -11.86 -4.14 16.18
C ASP A 877 -11.30 -3.97 14.75
N ASP A 878 -11.97 -3.19 13.90
CA ASP A 878 -11.48 -2.71 12.60
C ASP A 878 -10.47 -1.55 12.72
N ARG A 879 -10.30 -0.99 13.92
CA ARG A 879 -9.41 0.14 14.25
C ARG A 879 -8.43 -0.25 15.37
N PRO A 880 -7.37 -1.02 15.08
CA PRO A 880 -6.53 -1.63 16.11
C PRO A 880 -5.72 -0.64 16.94
N GLN A 881 -5.66 0.63 16.53
CA GLN A 881 -5.05 1.73 17.27
C GLN A 881 -5.87 2.21 18.47
N VAL A 882 -7.19 1.98 18.45
CA VAL A 882 -8.11 2.28 19.56
C VAL A 882 -8.62 1.01 20.23
N TYR A 883 -8.77 -0.08 19.50
CA TYR A 883 -9.26 -1.35 20.04
C TYR A 883 -8.50 -1.81 21.29
N LYS A 884 -9.24 -2.15 22.35
CA LYS A 884 -8.71 -2.75 23.58
C LYS A 884 -9.41 -4.07 23.82
N LYS A 885 -8.76 -5.17 23.43
CA LYS A 885 -9.33 -6.52 23.46
C LYS A 885 -10.08 -6.83 24.76
N ASP A 886 -9.38 -6.77 25.88
CA ASP A 886 -9.93 -7.19 27.18
C ASP A 886 -11.14 -6.34 27.60
N ALA A 887 -11.07 -5.01 27.38
CA ALA A 887 -12.18 -4.10 27.64
C ALA A 887 -13.34 -4.30 26.66
N ALA A 888 -13.07 -4.57 25.38
CA ALA A 888 -14.07 -4.84 24.36
C ALA A 888 -14.79 -6.17 24.59
N GLU A 889 -14.08 -7.21 25.01
CA GLU A 889 -14.63 -8.54 25.33
C GLU A 889 -15.49 -8.50 26.60
N ASP A 890 -15.04 -7.84 27.68
CA ASP A 890 -15.87 -7.66 28.90
C ASP A 890 -17.09 -6.76 28.62
N ALA A 891 -16.91 -5.64 27.92
CA ALA A 891 -18.01 -4.76 27.53
C ALA A 891 -19.04 -5.48 26.64
N TRP A 892 -18.59 -6.34 25.72
CA TRP A 892 -19.48 -7.14 24.87
C TRP A 892 -20.26 -8.16 25.70
N LYS A 893 -19.58 -8.86 26.61
CA LYS A 893 -20.21 -9.80 27.53
C LYS A 893 -21.26 -9.12 28.42
N ARG A 894 -20.98 -7.92 28.92
CA ARG A 894 -21.94 -7.11 29.70
C ARG A 894 -23.11 -6.62 28.86
N CYS A 895 -22.86 -6.14 27.64
CA CYS A 895 -23.89 -5.76 26.67
C CYS A 895 -24.88 -6.90 26.43
N LEU A 896 -24.37 -8.10 26.13
CA LEU A 896 -25.20 -9.29 25.93
C LEU A 896 -25.94 -9.70 27.21
N ALA A 897 -25.28 -9.76 28.37
CA ALA A 897 -25.92 -10.11 29.63
C ALA A 897 -27.02 -9.11 30.05
N PHE A 898 -26.82 -7.82 29.78
CA PHE A 898 -27.79 -6.77 30.02
C PHE A 898 -29.00 -6.90 29.09
N PHE A 899 -28.77 -7.11 27.79
CA PHE A 899 -29.86 -7.37 26.84
C PHE A 899 -30.56 -8.71 27.11
N ASP A 900 -29.87 -9.75 27.57
CA ASP A 900 -30.50 -11.02 27.95
C ASP A 900 -31.47 -10.79 29.11
N LYS A 901 -31.02 -10.11 30.18
CA LYS A 901 -31.81 -9.76 31.36
C LYS A 901 -33.02 -8.88 31.03
N ARG A 902 -32.91 -7.94 30.08
CA ARG A 902 -33.96 -6.94 29.80
C ARG A 902 -34.86 -7.28 28.61
N LEU A 903 -34.40 -8.09 27.66
CA LEU A 903 -35.11 -8.35 26.40
C LEU A 903 -35.52 -9.81 26.18
N LYS A 904 -34.76 -10.79 26.71
CA LYS A 904 -35.12 -12.22 26.55
C LYS A 904 -36.09 -12.71 27.62
N GLY A 905 -36.02 -12.15 28.83
CA GLY A 905 -37.03 -12.35 29.88
C GLY A 905 -38.40 -11.75 29.53
#